data_AF-A0A965YPB2-F1
#
_entry.id   AF-A0A965YPB2-F1
#
_cell.length_a   1.000
_cell.length_b   1.000
_cell.length_c   1.000
_cell.angle_alpha   90.00
_cell.angle_beta   90.00
_cell.angle_gamma   90.00
#
_symmetry.space_group_name_H-M   'P 1'
#
loop_
_entity.id
_entity.type
_entity.pdbx_description
1 polymer ?
#
loop_
_entity_poly.entity_id
_entity_poly.type
_entity_poly.pdbx_seq_one_letter_code
_entity_poly.pdbx_strand_id
1 'polypeptide(L)'
;MRKNWDCYEVAKLIDTYFKTQSCQTPKEKNKVLGDLSTSLRNYAIKQGLEIDEKYRNLNGMILQLSHMEYVITSGKEGLPNAPKIFIDVFDIYKSNVGEYEKILGKANELMTVEVFEQDRNSKFTCWISEQYGSERASEIKNHLDDIEAWLHKKGLLFDPLYNVTSEKNAKRMFVSLKENKMFRVTHIRKMPAIEASMNAFLLFVKNTENEKNEAIVRDKIEDAEETIADDESKFPLKKLSSAERRTDFYYWLKNKEGLAEASCRSYISAVGGAEQFAEEHNLDKHVLYETSNSEEATVTMNVLLQCSEFVDYNNGQHNCFRSAINKYLMYLSDKSWVCGEVNDRQQNNKRLATNDGNIHLSIKEKPKKTGNDLKFIDFENKASLAFTRPVYLEYSGKRSDTLNNWTKIYVGLWQKLLDDYPETIHALCDKNIYGQGRPDLCRIEDELKMTAPKKLNDDFCIETNLSASDLMDKAHKLLELCGVDTKNVSIAYIEKNIDSDKRMDRDVPARKRRARSSDMQEFQEWLVQHQGMALNTSKSYASAINGAESFALEHNLSFDSIYGSDCETVRKCINELFNNSEFIEFNDVGHNRFRAALNKYLQYVSDENIIQVARIPKEDVDLTPYKELLTEKYEKGFRIDSGIEMKKFKHFWQAQYGTELTADDDTIRSYISQITIRYQDFAYVPETMLAPAKRERLLSYVISNLDNGKPAIYFDALFNEFTVELQEEKIYNSAMLKTYMSYINQGKYFIGRNYVSADNHVEVNPIDEVRNYLILHGTTISTEELCEKLSHIPSRKITYILATNREFISNGKGEYFHANSMDISSQELSDIQEMIQKSIIEKQFMTGTELVEEIGIKYPKVLERQPQYSEFGIRDAIGYKLNGLFSFNGNIISESDQNLSMSDVYSNYCQKRTQISLDELNNLKQALNSPIYFDAVYQNTLRISETNFVSVEQANFDVKATDNAIDRFCIGSYIPIMEVSHFGSFPYAGFMWNSFLLEHYVFKYSSNYKLLHTGFNANSCVGAIVKRNSDFEEYNDILTDVLANYDAPLDREAALQYLCEQGYLAKRRYRDIDQILVKATAIRTQKG
;
A
#
# COMPACT_ATOMS: atom_id res chain seq x y z
N MET A 1 2.74 12.67 -23.97
CA MET A 1 3.61 13.79 -24.42
C MET A 1 3.09 15.10 -23.81
N ARG A 2 3.91 15.93 -23.15
CA ARG A 2 3.46 17.25 -22.62
C ARG A 2 3.54 18.33 -23.71
N LYS A 3 2.44 19.01 -24.00
CA LYS A 3 2.39 20.17 -24.92
C LYS A 3 3.23 21.34 -24.37
N ASN A 4 4.07 21.93 -25.23
CA ASN A 4 4.83 23.14 -24.94
C ASN A 4 3.91 24.37 -24.84
N TRP A 5 4.33 25.39 -24.08
CA TRP A 5 3.60 26.66 -23.98
C TRP A 5 3.49 27.37 -25.34
N ASP A 6 2.33 27.94 -25.64
CA ASP A 6 2.14 28.85 -26.77
C ASP A 6 2.01 30.32 -26.32
N CYS A 7 2.07 31.26 -27.27
CA CYS A 7 2.09 32.69 -26.97
C CYS A 7 0.78 33.19 -26.32
N TYR A 8 -0.36 32.55 -26.58
CA TYR A 8 -1.64 32.90 -25.97
C TYR A 8 -1.69 32.47 -24.50
N GLU A 9 -1.18 31.27 -24.21
CA GLU A 9 -1.09 30.77 -22.82
C GLU A 9 -0.18 31.67 -21.97
N VAL A 10 0.95 32.08 -22.55
CA VAL A 10 1.92 32.97 -21.87
C VAL A 10 1.34 34.37 -21.67
N ALA A 11 0.62 34.93 -22.66
CA ALA A 11 -0.02 36.23 -22.52
C ALA A 11 -1.01 36.25 -21.34
N LYS A 12 -1.80 35.18 -21.16
CA LYS A 12 -2.72 35.01 -20.04
C LYS A 12 -2.02 34.77 -18.71
N LEU A 13 -0.85 34.13 -18.71
CA LEU A 13 -0.01 33.99 -17.52
C LEU A 13 0.54 35.35 -17.05
N ILE A 14 0.96 36.22 -17.98
CA ILE A 14 1.40 37.59 -17.67
C ILE A 14 0.24 38.42 -17.11
N ASP A 15 -0.94 38.40 -17.75
CA ASP A 15 -2.15 39.07 -17.26
C ASP A 15 -2.54 38.57 -15.85
N THR A 16 -2.42 37.26 -15.62
CA THR A 16 -2.71 36.64 -14.32
C THR A 16 -1.70 37.07 -13.25
N TYR A 17 -0.41 37.20 -13.57
CA TYR A 17 0.59 37.71 -12.64
C TYR A 17 0.19 39.08 -12.10
N PHE A 18 -0.16 40.02 -12.98
CA PHE A 18 -0.57 41.36 -12.54
C PHE A 18 -1.86 41.35 -11.71
N LYS A 19 -2.82 40.47 -12.04
CA LYS A 19 -4.01 40.26 -11.20
C LYS A 19 -3.66 39.74 -9.81
N THR A 20 -2.69 38.84 -9.69
CA THR A 20 -2.25 38.31 -8.40
C THR A 20 -1.52 39.32 -7.52
N GLN A 21 -0.98 40.40 -8.08
CA GLN A 21 -0.37 41.49 -7.29
C GLN A 21 -1.41 42.29 -6.48
N SER A 22 -2.68 42.23 -6.89
CA SER A 22 -3.79 42.87 -6.16
C SER A 22 -4.38 41.99 -5.06
N CYS A 23 -3.93 40.73 -4.94
CA CYS A 23 -4.42 39.77 -3.95
C CYS A 23 -3.67 39.91 -2.62
N GLN A 24 -4.40 39.99 -1.51
CA GLN A 24 -3.83 40.18 -0.16
C GLN A 24 -3.51 38.86 0.53
N THR A 25 -4.16 37.76 0.11
CA THR A 25 -3.98 36.45 0.72
C THR A 25 -3.51 35.38 -0.28
N PRO A 26 -2.76 34.35 0.17
CA PRO A 26 -2.41 33.20 -0.66
C PRO A 26 -3.63 32.49 -1.27
N LYS A 27 -4.78 32.52 -0.57
CA LYS A 27 -6.03 31.91 -1.02
C LYS A 27 -6.61 32.62 -2.25
N GLU A 28 -6.55 33.95 -2.29
CA GLU A 28 -6.97 34.74 -3.45
C GLU A 28 -6.05 34.53 -4.64
N LYS A 29 -4.72 34.48 -4.42
CA LYS A 29 -3.75 34.16 -5.48
C LYS A 29 -4.01 32.78 -6.08
N ASN A 30 -4.27 31.78 -5.24
CA ASN A 30 -4.60 30.43 -5.69
C ASN A 30 -5.94 30.36 -6.45
N LYS A 31 -6.92 31.20 -6.11
CA LYS A 31 -8.18 31.30 -6.85
C LYS A 31 -7.94 31.80 -8.28
N VAL A 32 -7.24 32.93 -8.43
CA VAL A 32 -6.93 33.50 -9.76
C VAL A 32 -6.11 32.52 -10.61
N LEU A 33 -5.16 31.81 -10.01
CA LEU A 33 -4.38 30.77 -10.69
C LEU A 33 -5.21 29.52 -11.04
N GLY A 34 -6.19 29.18 -10.20
CA GLY A 34 -7.18 28.13 -10.48
C GLY A 34 -8.04 28.47 -11.70
N ASP A 35 -8.52 29.72 -11.80
CA ASP A 35 -9.30 30.18 -12.94
C ASP A 35 -8.48 30.15 -14.26
N LEU A 36 -7.20 30.52 -14.18
CA LEU A 36 -6.27 30.39 -15.30
C LEU A 36 -6.05 28.92 -15.68
N SER A 37 -5.81 28.04 -14.70
CA SER A 37 -5.63 26.60 -14.91
C SER A 37 -6.81 26.01 -15.69
N THR A 38 -8.04 26.33 -15.26
CA THR A 38 -9.28 25.92 -15.91
C THR A 38 -9.37 26.41 -17.35
N SER A 39 -9.09 27.69 -17.58
CA SER A 39 -9.12 28.30 -18.92
C SER A 39 -8.13 27.63 -19.88
N LEU A 40 -6.91 27.34 -19.41
CA LEU A 40 -5.86 26.69 -20.21
C LEU A 40 -6.16 25.23 -20.52
N ARG A 41 -6.74 24.49 -19.54
CA ARG A 41 -7.15 23.09 -19.73
C ARG A 41 -8.30 22.99 -20.75
N ASN A 42 -9.29 23.87 -20.66
CA ASN A 42 -10.38 23.94 -21.64
C ASN A 42 -9.88 24.31 -23.03
N TYR A 43 -8.96 25.26 -23.14
CA TYR A 43 -8.30 25.61 -24.39
C TYR A 43 -7.52 24.42 -24.99
N ALA A 44 -6.83 23.63 -24.17
CA ALA A 44 -6.17 22.41 -24.64
C ALA A 44 -7.16 21.36 -25.17
N ILE A 45 -8.30 21.16 -24.49
CA ILE A 45 -9.37 20.26 -24.94
C ILE A 45 -9.97 20.75 -26.27
N LYS A 46 -10.22 22.06 -26.43
CA LYS A 46 -10.71 22.65 -27.71
C LYS A 46 -9.74 22.42 -28.88
N GLN A 47 -8.46 22.23 -28.59
CA GLN A 47 -7.43 21.90 -29.58
C GLN A 47 -7.30 20.39 -29.84
N GLY A 48 -8.21 19.57 -29.31
CA GLY A 48 -8.23 18.11 -29.50
C GLY A 48 -7.19 17.34 -28.68
N LEU A 49 -6.67 17.93 -27.59
CA LEU A 49 -5.62 17.30 -26.78
C LEU A 49 -6.22 16.45 -25.66
N GLU A 50 -5.77 15.20 -25.54
CA GLU A 50 -5.98 14.40 -24.34
C GLU A 50 -5.09 14.93 -23.19
N ILE A 51 -5.71 15.39 -22.11
CA ILE A 51 -5.04 15.97 -20.95
C ILE A 51 -5.24 15.12 -19.70
N ASP A 52 -4.19 14.94 -18.90
CA ASP A 52 -4.23 14.22 -17.62
C ASP A 52 -4.41 15.18 -16.41
N GLU A 53 -4.48 14.62 -15.20
CA GLU A 53 -4.58 15.40 -13.95
C GLU A 53 -3.32 16.24 -13.64
N LYS A 54 -2.21 16.02 -14.36
CA LYS A 54 -0.94 16.74 -14.19
C LYS A 54 -0.80 17.91 -15.16
N TYR A 55 -1.58 17.99 -16.23
CA TYR A 55 -1.49 19.04 -17.25
C TYR A 55 -2.00 20.40 -16.73
N ARG A 56 -1.10 21.38 -16.58
CA ARG A 56 -1.43 22.77 -16.17
C ARG A 56 -2.34 22.86 -14.94
N ASN A 57 -2.20 21.92 -14.01
CA ASN A 57 -2.91 21.93 -12.73
C ASN A 57 -2.42 23.08 -11.83
N LEU A 58 -3.13 23.37 -10.74
CA LEU A 58 -2.83 24.50 -9.87
C LEU A 58 -1.38 24.55 -9.38
N ASN A 59 -0.83 23.42 -8.92
CA ASN A 59 0.58 23.34 -8.46
C ASN A 59 1.56 23.65 -9.60
N GLY A 60 1.28 23.15 -10.80
CA GLY A 60 2.02 23.49 -12.00
C GLY A 60 1.92 24.99 -12.33
N MET A 61 0.74 25.59 -12.19
CA MET A 61 0.53 27.01 -12.46
C MET A 61 1.23 27.92 -11.45
N ILE A 62 1.27 27.55 -10.17
CA ILE A 62 2.04 28.24 -9.12
C ILE A 62 3.53 28.25 -9.48
N LEU A 63 4.08 27.10 -9.86
CA LEU A 63 5.48 26.99 -10.29
C LEU A 63 5.75 27.87 -11.52
N GLN A 64 4.87 27.86 -12.51
CA GLN A 64 5.07 28.60 -13.75
C GLN A 64 4.89 30.12 -13.54
N LEU A 65 4.03 30.54 -12.62
CA LEU A 65 3.92 31.93 -12.20
C LEU A 65 5.21 32.40 -11.52
N SER A 66 5.86 31.57 -10.70
CA SER A 66 7.15 31.93 -10.07
C SER A 66 8.29 32.10 -11.08
N HIS A 67 8.28 31.35 -12.19
CA HIS A 67 9.22 31.58 -13.29
C HIS A 67 8.92 32.87 -14.06
N MET A 68 7.64 33.21 -14.24
CA MET A 68 7.24 34.47 -14.86
C MET A 68 7.60 35.67 -13.96
N GLU A 69 7.46 35.56 -12.65
CA GLU A 69 7.87 36.58 -11.67
C GLU A 69 9.37 36.90 -11.77
N TYR A 70 10.21 35.88 -11.98
CA TYR A 70 11.63 36.06 -12.24
C TYR A 70 11.91 36.86 -13.51
N VAL A 71 11.16 36.60 -14.59
CA VAL A 71 11.27 37.35 -15.85
C VAL A 71 10.80 38.81 -15.66
N ILE A 72 9.67 39.01 -15.00
CA ILE A 72 9.05 40.34 -14.82
C ILE A 72 9.90 41.24 -13.92
N THR A 73 10.41 40.70 -12.81
CA THR A 73 11.24 41.43 -11.85
C THR A 73 12.71 41.55 -12.27
N SER A 74 13.06 41.03 -13.45
CA SER A 74 14.44 40.98 -13.96
C SER A 74 15.40 40.31 -13.00
N GLY A 75 14.96 39.18 -12.43
CA GLY A 75 15.74 38.28 -11.60
C GLY A 75 15.79 38.61 -10.10
N LYS A 76 14.94 39.53 -9.61
CA LYS A 76 14.93 39.92 -8.18
C LYS A 76 14.11 38.97 -7.31
N GLU A 77 12.98 38.47 -7.82
CA GLU A 77 12.06 37.59 -7.10
C GLU A 77 11.59 36.45 -8.03
N GLY A 78 11.19 35.31 -7.49
CA GLY A 78 10.75 34.14 -8.28
C GLY A 78 11.87 33.13 -8.60
N LEU A 79 11.56 32.16 -9.47
CA LEU A 79 12.47 31.05 -9.81
C LEU A 79 13.18 31.27 -11.17
N PRO A 80 14.51 31.07 -11.25
CA PRO A 80 15.27 31.19 -12.49
C PRO A 80 14.89 30.11 -13.51
N ASN A 81 15.40 30.23 -14.75
CA ASN A 81 15.20 29.28 -15.87
C ASN A 81 13.78 29.25 -16.48
N ALA A 82 13.14 30.42 -16.63
CA ALA A 82 11.87 30.52 -17.36
C ALA A 82 12.01 30.07 -18.83
N PRO A 83 10.99 29.41 -19.43
CA PRO A 83 10.99 29.07 -20.84
C PRO A 83 11.22 30.28 -21.74
N LYS A 84 11.95 30.13 -22.85
CA LYS A 84 12.27 31.25 -23.76
C LYS A 84 11.03 32.03 -24.21
N ILE A 85 9.93 31.33 -24.48
CA ILE A 85 8.65 31.94 -24.88
C ILE A 85 8.05 32.87 -23.79
N PHE A 86 8.40 32.69 -22.51
CA PHE A 86 7.98 33.62 -21.44
C PHE A 86 8.69 34.94 -21.56
N ILE A 87 9.99 34.90 -21.88
CA ILE A 87 10.82 36.07 -22.13
C ILE A 87 10.35 36.76 -23.40
N ASP A 88 10.21 36.02 -24.50
CA ASP A 88 9.83 36.56 -25.81
C ASP A 88 8.47 37.30 -25.75
N VAL A 89 7.45 36.73 -25.09
CA VAL A 89 6.12 37.37 -24.98
C VAL A 89 6.13 38.52 -23.98
N PHE A 90 6.95 38.47 -22.94
CA PHE A 90 7.12 39.60 -22.01
C PHE A 90 7.91 40.76 -22.63
N ASP A 91 8.86 40.48 -23.50
CA ASP A 91 9.55 41.50 -24.29
C ASP A 91 8.58 42.20 -25.25
N ILE A 92 7.63 41.46 -25.84
CA ILE A 92 6.52 42.06 -26.61
C ILE A 92 5.65 42.94 -25.71
N TYR A 93 5.30 42.49 -24.51
CA TYR A 93 4.58 43.32 -23.52
C TYR A 93 5.31 44.63 -23.18
N LYS A 94 6.64 44.60 -23.06
CA LYS A 94 7.47 45.79 -22.75
C LYS A 94 7.67 46.72 -23.95
N SER A 95 7.91 46.16 -25.13
CA SER A 95 8.33 46.91 -26.33
C SER A 95 7.19 47.34 -27.23
N ASN A 96 6.07 46.59 -27.23
CA ASN A 96 4.93 46.82 -28.10
C ASN A 96 3.60 46.41 -27.44
N VAL A 97 3.12 47.25 -26.52
CA VAL A 97 1.87 47.01 -25.77
C VAL A 97 0.68 46.76 -26.69
N GLY A 98 0.59 47.45 -27.83
CA GLY A 98 -0.52 47.27 -28.78
C GLY A 98 -0.51 45.90 -29.48
N GLU A 99 0.65 45.29 -29.66
CA GLU A 99 0.78 43.92 -30.17
C GLU A 99 0.48 42.89 -29.07
N TYR A 100 0.94 43.14 -27.85
CA TYR A 100 0.57 42.32 -26.69
C TYR A 100 -0.95 42.33 -26.44
N GLU A 101 -1.60 43.49 -26.51
CA GLU A 101 -3.06 43.61 -26.35
C GLU A 101 -3.83 42.85 -27.43
N LYS A 102 -3.31 42.78 -28.67
CA LYS A 102 -3.88 41.92 -29.72
C LYS A 102 -3.72 40.44 -29.40
N ILE A 103 -2.55 40.02 -28.90
CA ILE A 103 -2.29 38.63 -28.50
C ILE A 103 -3.18 38.26 -27.30
N LEU A 104 -3.29 39.14 -26.29
CA LEU A 104 -4.12 38.93 -25.11
C LEU A 104 -5.61 38.96 -25.48
N GLY A 105 -6.03 39.85 -26.38
CA GLY A 105 -7.38 39.88 -26.94
C GLY A 105 -7.71 38.57 -27.64
N LYS A 106 -6.80 38.07 -28.48
CA LYS A 106 -6.99 36.78 -29.15
C LYS A 106 -6.94 35.61 -28.18
N ALA A 107 -6.09 35.65 -27.16
CA ALA A 107 -6.07 34.66 -26.10
C ALA A 107 -7.38 34.66 -25.32
N ASN A 108 -7.96 35.84 -25.05
CA ASN A 108 -9.28 35.95 -24.44
C ASN A 108 -10.39 35.44 -25.37
N GLU A 109 -10.31 35.59 -26.69
CA GLU A 109 -11.26 34.99 -27.64
C GLU A 109 -11.11 33.46 -27.76
N LEU A 110 -9.89 32.94 -27.76
CA LEU A 110 -9.62 31.51 -27.89
C LEU A 110 -9.91 30.75 -26.59
N MET A 111 -9.71 31.43 -25.46
CA MET A 111 -9.89 30.90 -24.11
C MET A 111 -11.14 31.49 -23.44
N THR A 112 -11.99 32.18 -24.19
CA THR A 112 -13.31 32.54 -23.69
C THR A 112 -14.07 31.24 -23.52
N VAL A 113 -14.68 31.16 -22.35
CA VAL A 113 -15.80 30.27 -22.12
C VAL A 113 -16.90 30.75 -23.06
N GLU A 114 -16.90 30.26 -24.31
CA GLU A 114 -18.17 29.97 -24.94
C GLU A 114 -18.94 29.17 -23.90
N VAL A 115 -20.10 29.67 -23.53
CA VAL A 115 -21.02 29.09 -22.59
C VAL A 115 -21.42 27.71 -23.11
N PHE A 116 -20.54 26.73 -22.88
CA PHE A 116 -20.85 25.30 -22.93
C PHE A 116 -21.62 24.88 -21.67
N GLU A 117 -21.98 25.84 -20.80
CA GLU A 117 -23.02 25.63 -19.79
C GLU A 117 -24.36 25.25 -20.43
N GLN A 118 -24.59 25.52 -21.73
CA GLN A 118 -25.87 25.22 -22.37
C GLN A 118 -25.97 23.89 -23.15
N ASP A 119 -24.90 23.18 -23.55
CA ASP A 119 -25.11 21.90 -24.28
C ASP A 119 -25.36 20.72 -23.32
N ARG A 120 -24.52 20.55 -22.29
CA ARG A 120 -24.67 19.41 -21.36
C ARG A 120 -25.74 19.61 -20.29
N ASN A 121 -25.91 20.83 -19.78
CA ASN A 121 -27.02 21.15 -18.88
C ASN A 121 -28.35 20.99 -19.62
N SER A 122 -28.46 21.42 -20.89
CA SER A 122 -29.68 21.21 -21.68
C SER A 122 -29.90 19.75 -22.03
N LYS A 123 -28.85 18.99 -22.40
CA LYS A 123 -28.95 17.53 -22.60
C LYS A 123 -29.37 16.81 -21.34
N PHE A 124 -28.80 17.16 -20.19
CA PHE A 124 -29.22 16.63 -18.90
C PHE A 124 -30.67 17.02 -18.60
N THR A 125 -31.05 18.28 -18.79
CA THR A 125 -32.40 18.80 -18.55
C THR A 125 -33.44 18.07 -19.42
N CYS A 126 -33.16 17.85 -20.70
CA CYS A 126 -34.01 17.03 -21.58
C CYS A 126 -34.06 15.58 -21.09
N TRP A 127 -32.91 14.97 -20.82
CA TRP A 127 -32.82 13.58 -20.38
C TRP A 127 -33.59 13.33 -19.07
N ILE A 128 -33.43 14.18 -18.04
CA ILE A 128 -34.17 14.00 -16.79
C ILE A 128 -35.67 14.29 -16.95
N SER A 129 -36.04 15.21 -17.86
CA SER A 129 -37.45 15.51 -18.13
C SER A 129 -38.15 14.34 -18.82
N GLU A 130 -37.44 13.63 -19.70
CA GLU A 130 -37.91 12.39 -20.33
C GLU A 130 -37.98 11.22 -19.36
N GLN A 131 -36.98 11.05 -18.48
CA GLN A 131 -36.90 9.91 -17.55
C GLN A 131 -37.83 10.05 -16.34
N TYR A 132 -38.06 11.27 -15.84
CA TYR A 132 -38.72 11.50 -14.54
C TYR A 132 -39.90 12.49 -14.59
N GLY A 133 -40.16 13.13 -15.73
CA GLY A 133 -41.18 14.16 -15.89
C GLY A 133 -40.71 15.56 -15.46
N SER A 134 -41.37 16.60 -15.99
CA SER A 134 -40.94 18.01 -15.88
C SER A 134 -40.88 18.58 -14.45
N GLU A 135 -41.81 18.17 -13.58
CA GLU A 135 -41.88 18.63 -12.18
C GLU A 135 -40.70 18.07 -11.36
N ARG A 136 -40.44 16.75 -11.48
CA ARG A 136 -39.34 16.06 -10.79
C ARG A 136 -37.96 16.41 -11.36
N ALA A 137 -37.89 16.67 -12.67
CA ALA A 137 -36.71 17.21 -13.34
C ALA A 137 -36.28 18.56 -12.73
N SER A 138 -37.24 19.43 -12.45
CA SER A 138 -36.99 20.74 -11.86
C SER A 138 -36.47 20.62 -10.42
N GLU A 139 -37.01 19.68 -9.63
CA GLU A 139 -36.50 19.39 -8.28
C GLU A 139 -35.08 18.83 -8.29
N ILE A 140 -34.76 17.90 -9.19
CA ILE A 140 -33.42 17.33 -9.35
C ILE A 140 -32.41 18.43 -9.71
N LYS A 141 -32.79 19.33 -10.61
CA LYS A 141 -31.95 20.45 -11.03
C LYS A 141 -31.65 21.41 -9.89
N ASN A 142 -32.68 21.80 -9.13
CA ASN A 142 -32.50 22.67 -7.96
C ASN A 142 -31.54 22.06 -6.93
N HIS A 143 -31.62 20.74 -6.68
CA HIS A 143 -30.69 20.07 -5.76
C HIS A 143 -29.26 20.02 -6.29
N LEU A 144 -29.06 19.85 -7.60
CA LEU A 144 -27.72 19.84 -8.22
C LEU A 144 -27.10 21.24 -8.23
N ASP A 145 -27.90 22.28 -8.43
CA ASP A 145 -27.45 23.67 -8.36
C ASP A 145 -27.07 24.04 -6.90
N ASP A 146 -27.81 23.56 -5.89
CA ASP A 146 -27.45 23.68 -4.47
C ASP A 146 -26.10 22.97 -4.14
N ILE A 147 -25.88 21.78 -4.70
CA ILE A 147 -24.62 21.03 -4.57
C ILE A 147 -23.46 21.81 -5.20
N GLU A 148 -23.65 22.30 -6.42
CA GLU A 148 -22.65 23.07 -7.18
C GLU A 148 -22.24 24.34 -6.45
N ALA A 149 -23.21 25.11 -5.96
CA ALA A 149 -22.97 26.32 -5.17
C ALA A 149 -22.17 26.02 -3.88
N TRP A 150 -22.48 24.91 -3.20
CA TRP A 150 -21.77 24.49 -2.00
C TRP A 150 -20.32 24.08 -2.28
N LEU A 151 -20.12 23.30 -3.36
CA LEU A 151 -18.80 22.85 -3.77
C LEU A 151 -17.89 24.01 -4.20
N HIS A 152 -18.43 25.00 -4.93
CA HIS A 152 -17.72 26.23 -5.26
C HIS A 152 -17.38 27.06 -4.02
N LYS A 153 -18.30 27.20 -3.06
CA LYS A 153 -18.06 27.93 -1.79
C LYS A 153 -16.92 27.33 -0.96
N LYS A 154 -16.68 26.01 -1.09
CA LYS A 154 -15.59 25.29 -0.43
C LYS A 154 -14.31 25.17 -1.26
N GLY A 155 -14.32 25.62 -2.52
CA GLY A 155 -13.18 25.50 -3.43
C GLY A 155 -12.87 24.04 -3.82
N LEU A 156 -13.86 23.16 -3.74
CA LEU A 156 -13.75 21.73 -4.07
C LEU A 156 -14.15 21.43 -5.52
N LEU A 157 -14.71 22.42 -6.21
CA LEU A 157 -15.12 22.37 -7.60
C LEU A 157 -14.67 23.66 -8.29
N PHE A 158 -13.90 23.53 -9.37
CA PHE A 158 -13.30 24.64 -10.13
C PHE A 158 -13.99 24.88 -11.49
N ASP A 159 -14.75 23.90 -11.98
CA ASP A 159 -15.57 23.92 -13.21
C ASP A 159 -17.05 23.65 -12.86
N PRO A 160 -18.04 24.08 -13.68
CA PRO A 160 -19.44 23.76 -13.44
C PRO A 160 -19.71 22.27 -13.22
N LEU A 161 -20.66 21.91 -12.35
CA LEU A 161 -20.94 20.51 -11.96
C LEU A 161 -21.24 19.64 -13.19
N TYR A 162 -21.99 20.19 -14.14
CA TYR A 162 -22.38 19.54 -15.40
C TYR A 162 -21.19 19.27 -16.35
N ASN A 163 -20.00 19.80 -16.08
CA ASN A 163 -18.79 19.54 -16.86
C ASN A 163 -18.06 18.25 -16.44
N VAL A 164 -18.39 17.66 -15.28
CA VAL A 164 -17.81 16.38 -14.84
C VAL A 164 -18.21 15.27 -15.82
N THR A 165 -17.24 14.69 -16.54
CA THR A 165 -17.46 13.66 -17.57
C THR A 165 -17.18 12.24 -17.12
N SER A 166 -16.46 12.04 -16.02
CA SER A 166 -16.04 10.72 -15.55
C SER A 166 -16.90 10.26 -14.38
N GLU A 167 -17.53 9.09 -14.50
CA GLU A 167 -18.32 8.48 -13.43
C GLU A 167 -17.48 8.28 -12.16
N LYS A 168 -16.20 7.90 -12.30
CA LYS A 168 -15.27 7.74 -11.18
C LYS A 168 -15.00 9.05 -10.43
N ASN A 169 -14.95 10.17 -11.14
CA ASN A 169 -14.72 11.48 -10.54
C ASN A 169 -15.99 12.02 -9.89
N ALA A 170 -17.14 11.88 -10.55
CA ALA A 170 -18.43 12.24 -9.99
C ALA A 170 -18.74 11.42 -8.73
N LYS A 171 -18.47 10.10 -8.73
CA LYS A 171 -18.63 9.24 -7.55
C LYS A 171 -17.70 9.65 -6.42
N ARG A 172 -16.41 9.86 -6.68
CA ARG A 172 -15.47 10.30 -5.64
C ARG A 172 -15.92 11.63 -5.03
N MET A 173 -16.35 12.58 -5.85
CA MET A 173 -16.84 13.87 -5.39
C MET A 173 -18.12 13.74 -4.56
N PHE A 174 -19.11 12.96 -5.00
CA PHE A 174 -20.35 12.76 -4.25
C PHE A 174 -20.13 11.91 -2.99
N VAL A 175 -19.21 10.95 -2.99
CA VAL A 175 -18.78 10.23 -1.79
C VAL A 175 -18.13 11.21 -0.81
N SER A 176 -17.19 12.03 -1.25
CA SER A 176 -16.60 13.07 -0.40
C SER A 176 -17.62 14.10 0.09
N LEU A 177 -18.66 14.41 -0.69
CA LEU A 177 -19.76 15.28 -0.28
C LEU A 177 -20.69 14.60 0.75
N LYS A 178 -20.97 13.30 0.57
CA LYS A 178 -21.73 12.45 1.51
C LYS A 178 -20.97 12.17 2.80
N GLU A 179 -19.64 12.15 2.75
CA GLU A 179 -18.76 12.03 3.91
C GLU A 179 -18.52 13.40 4.57
N ASN A 180 -18.77 14.49 3.85
CA ASN A 180 -18.66 15.83 4.40
C ASN A 180 -19.82 16.13 5.36
N LYS A 181 -19.53 16.04 6.65
CA LYS A 181 -20.49 16.33 7.72
C LYS A 181 -21.24 17.64 7.53
N MET A 182 -20.57 18.75 7.21
CA MET A 182 -21.25 20.05 7.08
C MET A 182 -22.30 20.05 5.96
N PHE A 183 -22.04 19.37 4.83
CA PHE A 183 -23.03 19.25 3.76
C PHE A 183 -24.23 18.40 4.17
N ARG A 184 -23.98 17.23 4.80
CA ARG A 184 -25.04 16.34 5.30
C ARG A 184 -25.96 17.02 6.30
N VAL A 185 -25.40 17.87 7.16
CA VAL A 185 -26.11 18.54 8.25
C VAL A 185 -26.95 19.69 7.72
N THR A 186 -26.37 20.52 6.86
CA THR A 186 -27.07 21.66 6.25
C THR A 186 -28.21 21.23 5.33
N HIS A 187 -28.15 20.02 4.76
CA HIS A 187 -29.17 19.49 3.86
C HIS A 187 -29.91 18.27 4.40
N ILE A 188 -29.81 17.96 5.71
CA ILE A 188 -30.21 16.67 6.31
C ILE A 188 -31.64 16.21 5.97
N ARG A 189 -32.60 17.15 5.89
CA ARG A 189 -34.00 16.84 5.53
C ARG A 189 -34.20 16.60 4.04
N LYS A 190 -33.34 17.17 3.20
CA LYS A 190 -33.35 17.00 1.74
C LYS A 190 -32.36 15.93 1.26
N MET A 191 -31.52 15.36 2.15
CA MET A 191 -30.48 14.40 1.77
C MET A 191 -31.00 13.22 0.95
N PRO A 192 -32.13 12.56 1.28
CA PRO A 192 -32.64 11.48 0.44
C PRO A 192 -32.98 11.94 -0.99
N ALA A 193 -33.53 13.15 -1.14
CA ALA A 193 -33.85 13.73 -2.45
C ALA A 193 -32.60 14.21 -3.20
N ILE A 194 -31.62 14.74 -2.49
CA ILE A 194 -30.30 15.13 -3.02
C ILE A 194 -29.53 13.89 -3.46
N GLU A 195 -29.55 12.81 -2.70
CA GLU A 195 -28.93 11.53 -3.07
C GLU A 195 -29.60 10.92 -4.30
N ALA A 196 -30.93 10.98 -4.39
CA ALA A 196 -31.63 10.59 -5.60
C ALA A 196 -31.22 11.46 -6.82
N SER A 197 -31.02 12.76 -6.61
CA SER A 197 -30.56 13.71 -7.63
C SER A 197 -29.11 13.45 -8.06
N MET A 198 -28.23 13.13 -7.11
CA MET A 198 -26.85 12.68 -7.36
C MET A 198 -26.83 11.38 -8.15
N ASN A 199 -27.66 10.41 -7.79
CA ASN A 199 -27.74 9.13 -8.49
C ASN A 199 -28.27 9.30 -9.92
N ALA A 200 -29.25 10.19 -10.13
CA ALA A 200 -29.72 10.55 -11.45
C ALA A 200 -28.62 11.20 -12.30
N PHE A 201 -27.82 12.10 -11.71
CA PHE A 201 -26.66 12.69 -12.39
C PHE A 201 -25.56 11.66 -12.69
N LEU A 202 -25.26 10.75 -11.75
CA LEU A 202 -24.31 9.65 -11.97
C LEU A 202 -24.75 8.73 -13.11
N LEU A 203 -26.06 8.44 -13.19
CA LEU A 203 -26.63 7.64 -14.26
C LEU A 203 -26.50 8.35 -15.63
N PHE A 204 -26.75 9.66 -15.68
CA PHE A 204 -26.53 10.46 -16.89
C PHE A 204 -25.06 10.47 -17.33
N VAL A 205 -24.12 10.68 -16.40
CA VAL A 205 -22.67 10.66 -16.70
C VAL A 205 -22.25 9.27 -17.18
N LYS A 206 -22.76 8.20 -16.57
CA LYS A 206 -22.47 6.82 -16.98
C LYS A 206 -23.03 6.50 -18.38
N ASN A 207 -24.25 6.94 -18.69
CA ASN A 207 -24.86 6.71 -20.00
C ASN A 207 -24.11 7.49 -21.09
N THR A 208 -23.74 8.75 -20.82
CA THR A 208 -22.96 9.55 -21.78
C THR A 208 -21.50 9.09 -21.92
N GLU A 209 -20.90 8.51 -20.88
CA GLU A 209 -19.57 7.86 -20.94
C GLU A 209 -19.63 6.55 -21.75
N ASN A 210 -20.70 5.76 -21.60
CA ASN A 210 -20.95 4.58 -22.42
C ASN A 210 -21.25 4.92 -23.88
N GLU A 211 -22.08 5.93 -24.17
CA GLU A 211 -22.36 6.41 -25.54
C GLU A 211 -21.10 6.92 -26.23
N LYS A 212 -20.20 7.62 -25.50
CA LYS A 212 -18.90 8.03 -26.02
C LYS A 212 -17.98 6.85 -26.27
N ASN A 213 -17.94 5.87 -25.38
CA ASN A 213 -17.14 4.66 -25.56
C ASN A 213 -17.67 3.81 -26.72
N GLU A 214 -18.98 3.75 -26.91
CA GLU A 214 -19.62 3.11 -28.06
C GLU A 214 -19.39 3.89 -29.36
N ALA A 215 -19.40 5.23 -29.33
CA ALA A 215 -19.06 6.06 -30.49
C ALA A 215 -17.58 5.96 -30.87
N ILE A 216 -16.67 5.91 -29.90
CA ILE A 216 -15.23 5.67 -30.10
C ILE A 216 -14.98 4.26 -30.64
N VAL A 217 -15.82 3.29 -30.26
CA VAL A 217 -15.78 1.92 -30.81
C VAL A 217 -16.37 1.89 -32.22
N ARG A 218 -17.43 2.65 -32.52
CA ARG A 218 -18.01 2.79 -33.88
C ARG A 218 -17.06 3.49 -34.85
N ASP A 219 -16.42 4.60 -34.46
CA ASP A 219 -15.41 5.29 -35.28
C ASP A 219 -14.16 4.39 -35.50
N LYS A 220 -13.82 3.53 -34.54
CA LYS A 220 -12.75 2.52 -34.69
C LYS A 220 -13.15 1.29 -35.49
N ILE A 221 -14.45 1.06 -35.69
CA ILE A 221 -14.99 -0.02 -36.53
C ILE A 221 -15.18 0.47 -37.97
N GLU A 222 -15.58 1.73 -38.18
CA GLU A 222 -15.69 2.34 -39.52
C GLU A 222 -14.33 2.47 -40.23
N ASP A 223 -13.23 2.68 -39.49
CA ASP A 223 -11.86 2.64 -40.05
C ASP A 223 -11.32 1.20 -40.28
N ALA A 224 -12.02 0.17 -39.80
CA ALA A 224 -11.61 -1.24 -39.89
C ALA A 224 -12.46 -2.07 -40.88
N GLU A 225 -13.54 -1.53 -41.44
CA GLU A 225 -14.49 -2.24 -42.32
C GLU A 225 -14.36 -1.92 -43.82
N GLU A 226 -13.17 -1.53 -44.32
CA GLU A 226 -12.93 -1.41 -45.78
C GLU A 226 -12.16 -2.61 -46.39
N THR A 227 -11.87 -3.64 -45.60
CA THR A 227 -11.29 -4.88 -46.14
C THR A 227 -11.85 -6.10 -45.43
N ILE A 228 -12.94 -6.64 -45.97
CA ILE A 228 -13.17 -8.05 -46.35
C ILE A 228 -14.69 -8.20 -46.46
N ALA A 229 -15.19 -7.92 -47.67
CA ALA A 229 -16.43 -8.49 -48.14
C ALA A 229 -16.21 -9.99 -48.41
N ASP A 230 -17.30 -10.75 -48.31
CA ASP A 230 -17.46 -12.18 -48.62
C ASP A 230 -17.13 -13.15 -47.47
N ASP A 231 -18.14 -13.50 -46.66
CA ASP A 231 -18.85 -14.79 -46.77
C ASP A 231 -19.78 -14.96 -45.55
N GLU A 232 -20.98 -14.38 -45.62
CA GLU A 232 -22.11 -14.75 -44.76
C GLU A 232 -22.65 -16.12 -45.20
N SER A 233 -22.07 -17.24 -44.74
CA SER A 233 -22.83 -18.49 -44.52
C SER A 233 -22.02 -19.59 -43.81
N LYS A 234 -22.64 -20.21 -42.79
CA LYS A 234 -22.19 -21.34 -41.92
C LYS A 234 -21.37 -20.82 -40.73
N PHE A 235 -21.80 -20.93 -39.47
CA PHE A 235 -22.13 -22.15 -38.72
C PHE A 235 -23.12 -21.83 -37.57
N PRO A 236 -24.14 -22.68 -37.30
CA PRO A 236 -25.08 -22.47 -36.21
C PRO A 236 -24.46 -22.83 -34.85
N LEU A 237 -24.51 -21.90 -33.89
CA LEU A 237 -24.12 -22.13 -32.49
C LEU A 237 -25.01 -23.24 -31.88
N LYS A 238 -24.38 -24.28 -31.34
CA LYS A 238 -25.04 -25.40 -30.65
C LYS A 238 -25.63 -24.89 -29.33
N LYS A 239 -26.92 -25.15 -29.07
CA LYS A 239 -27.58 -24.82 -27.79
C LYS A 239 -26.96 -25.67 -26.66
N LEU A 240 -26.12 -25.07 -25.81
CA LEU A 240 -25.55 -25.71 -24.61
C LEU A 240 -26.60 -25.78 -23.49
N SER A 241 -26.65 -26.91 -22.77
CA SER A 241 -27.45 -27.04 -21.53
C SER A 241 -26.85 -26.25 -20.36
N SER A 242 -27.64 -26.02 -19.29
CA SER A 242 -27.19 -25.30 -18.08
C SER A 242 -25.93 -25.92 -17.45
N ALA A 243 -25.86 -27.26 -17.37
CA ALA A 243 -24.70 -27.97 -16.83
C ALA A 243 -23.45 -27.86 -17.71
N GLU A 244 -23.63 -27.88 -19.04
CA GLU A 244 -22.53 -27.71 -20.00
C GLU A 244 -22.01 -26.27 -19.98
N ARG A 245 -22.91 -25.28 -19.85
CA ARG A 245 -22.55 -23.86 -19.77
C ARG A 245 -21.83 -23.49 -18.47
N ARG A 246 -22.22 -24.10 -17.35
CA ARG A 246 -21.47 -24.00 -16.07
C ARG A 246 -20.04 -24.51 -16.22
N THR A 247 -19.88 -25.64 -16.89
CA THR A 247 -18.58 -26.27 -17.13
C THR A 247 -17.71 -25.45 -18.10
N ASP A 248 -18.30 -24.95 -19.19
CA ASP A 248 -17.59 -24.13 -20.17
C ASP A 248 -17.16 -22.78 -19.57
N PHE A 249 -18.03 -22.14 -18.78
CA PHE A 249 -17.68 -20.92 -18.05
C PHE A 249 -16.56 -21.14 -17.03
N TYR A 250 -16.53 -22.28 -16.33
CA TYR A 250 -15.43 -22.64 -15.43
C TYR A 250 -14.08 -22.72 -16.17
N TYR A 251 -14.05 -23.37 -17.33
CA TYR A 251 -12.83 -23.48 -18.13
C TYR A 251 -12.43 -22.16 -18.79
N TRP A 252 -13.38 -21.31 -19.16
CA TRP A 252 -13.09 -19.95 -19.60
C TRP A 252 -12.42 -19.15 -18.48
N LEU A 253 -12.96 -19.18 -17.25
CA LEU A 253 -12.35 -18.50 -16.09
C LEU A 253 -10.95 -19.04 -15.76
N LYS A 254 -10.75 -20.36 -15.86
CA LYS A 254 -9.47 -21.00 -15.55
C LYS A 254 -8.42 -20.76 -16.64
N ASN A 255 -8.78 -20.98 -17.90
CA ASN A 255 -7.81 -21.06 -18.99
C ASN A 255 -7.63 -19.73 -19.72
N LYS A 256 -8.70 -18.91 -19.87
CA LYS A 256 -8.65 -17.62 -20.56
C LYS A 256 -8.32 -16.48 -19.59
N GLU A 257 -9.01 -16.42 -18.46
CA GLU A 257 -8.79 -15.39 -17.44
C GLU A 257 -7.66 -15.73 -16.44
N GLY A 258 -7.17 -16.98 -16.44
CA GLY A 258 -6.04 -17.41 -15.61
C GLY A 258 -6.33 -17.43 -14.10
N LEU A 259 -7.60 -17.56 -13.71
CA LEU A 259 -8.01 -17.51 -12.30
C LEU A 259 -7.71 -18.82 -11.56
N ALA A 260 -7.42 -18.72 -10.26
CA ALA A 260 -7.21 -19.88 -9.40
C ALA A 260 -8.50 -20.70 -9.27
N GLU A 261 -8.40 -22.04 -9.17
CA GLU A 261 -9.58 -22.92 -9.16
C GLU A 261 -10.59 -22.59 -8.05
N ALA A 262 -10.11 -22.19 -6.86
CA ALA A 262 -10.98 -21.76 -5.76
C ALA A 262 -11.79 -20.51 -6.13
N SER A 263 -11.17 -19.56 -6.83
CA SER A 263 -11.86 -18.37 -7.35
C SER A 263 -12.82 -18.73 -8.48
N CYS A 264 -12.45 -19.64 -9.40
CA CYS A 264 -13.36 -20.14 -10.43
C CYS A 264 -14.59 -20.80 -9.79
N ARG A 265 -14.40 -21.70 -8.81
CA ARG A 265 -15.50 -22.38 -8.10
C ARG A 265 -16.37 -21.38 -7.33
N SER A 266 -15.77 -20.38 -6.68
CA SER A 266 -16.49 -19.31 -5.99
C SER A 266 -17.36 -18.50 -6.97
N TYR A 267 -16.85 -18.16 -8.15
CA TYR A 267 -17.64 -17.46 -9.18
C TYR A 267 -18.77 -18.33 -9.75
N ILE A 268 -18.53 -19.62 -10.02
CA ILE A 268 -19.60 -20.55 -10.46
C ILE A 268 -20.69 -20.67 -9.39
N SER A 269 -20.29 -20.85 -8.13
CA SER A 269 -21.21 -20.98 -6.99
C SER A 269 -22.01 -19.70 -6.76
N ALA A 270 -21.39 -18.52 -6.92
CA ALA A 270 -22.06 -17.25 -6.75
C ALA A 270 -23.10 -16.98 -7.85
N VAL A 271 -22.82 -17.31 -9.12
CA VAL A 271 -23.85 -17.21 -10.18
C VAL A 271 -25.01 -18.18 -9.89
N GLY A 272 -24.73 -19.41 -9.45
CA GLY A 272 -25.76 -20.37 -9.05
C GLY A 272 -26.59 -19.91 -7.85
N GLY A 273 -25.96 -19.31 -6.83
CA GLY A 273 -26.65 -18.75 -5.66
C GLY A 273 -27.54 -17.55 -6.00
N ALA A 274 -27.19 -16.78 -7.05
CA ALA A 274 -28.03 -15.69 -7.53
C ALA A 274 -29.28 -16.21 -8.28
N GLU A 275 -29.18 -17.33 -9.03
CA GLU A 275 -30.35 -18.00 -9.62
C GLU A 275 -31.29 -18.54 -8.54
N GLN A 276 -30.73 -19.21 -7.53
CA GLN A 276 -31.51 -19.78 -6.43
C GLN A 276 -32.26 -18.69 -5.65
N PHE A 277 -31.61 -17.56 -5.38
CA PHE A 277 -32.28 -16.42 -4.75
C PHE A 277 -33.44 -15.89 -5.59
N ALA A 278 -33.27 -15.80 -6.92
CA ALA A 278 -34.33 -15.36 -7.83
C ALA A 278 -35.53 -16.32 -7.85
N GLU A 279 -35.27 -17.63 -7.77
CA GLU A 279 -36.28 -18.69 -7.70
C GLU A 279 -37.06 -18.63 -6.37
N GLU A 280 -36.37 -18.52 -5.24
CA GLU A 280 -36.98 -18.46 -3.91
C GLU A 280 -37.89 -17.23 -3.71
N HIS A 281 -37.63 -16.14 -4.43
CA HIS A 281 -38.39 -14.89 -4.36
C HIS A 281 -39.37 -14.69 -5.51
N ASN A 282 -39.64 -15.72 -6.34
CA ASN A 282 -40.55 -15.68 -7.49
C ASN A 282 -40.30 -14.50 -8.45
N LEU A 283 -39.03 -14.16 -8.72
CA LEU A 283 -38.69 -13.09 -9.65
C LEU A 283 -38.83 -13.57 -11.11
N ASP A 284 -39.51 -12.79 -11.95
CA ASP A 284 -39.69 -13.11 -13.37
C ASP A 284 -38.34 -13.10 -14.12
N LYS A 285 -38.00 -14.25 -14.74
CA LYS A 285 -36.72 -14.66 -15.35
C LYS A 285 -35.59 -15.02 -14.36
N HIS A 286 -35.53 -16.30 -13.98
CA HIS A 286 -34.69 -16.83 -12.89
C HIS A 286 -33.49 -17.70 -13.32
N VAL A 287 -33.17 -17.81 -14.62
CA VAL A 287 -32.15 -18.77 -15.09
C VAL A 287 -31.04 -18.13 -15.93
N LEU A 288 -29.93 -17.78 -15.27
CA LEU A 288 -28.71 -17.21 -15.86
C LEU A 288 -27.95 -18.24 -16.71
N TYR A 289 -27.86 -19.51 -16.29
CA TYR A 289 -27.15 -20.56 -17.02
C TYR A 289 -27.94 -21.19 -18.18
N GLU A 290 -29.23 -20.90 -18.31
CA GLU A 290 -30.05 -21.39 -19.43
C GLU A 290 -30.17 -20.38 -20.58
N THR A 291 -29.87 -19.10 -20.36
CA THR A 291 -29.82 -18.13 -21.45
C THR A 291 -28.47 -18.17 -22.18
N SER A 292 -28.54 -18.09 -23.51
CA SER A 292 -27.37 -17.90 -24.38
C SER A 292 -27.17 -16.44 -24.80
N ASN A 293 -28.02 -15.54 -24.34
CA ASN A 293 -28.04 -14.14 -24.75
C ASN A 293 -27.54 -13.25 -23.60
N SER A 294 -26.47 -12.49 -23.86
CA SER A 294 -25.90 -11.56 -22.88
C SER A 294 -26.89 -10.46 -22.47
N GLU A 295 -27.80 -10.06 -23.36
CA GLU A 295 -28.84 -9.07 -23.06
C GLU A 295 -29.86 -9.60 -22.05
N GLU A 296 -30.28 -10.86 -22.17
CA GLU A 296 -31.21 -11.48 -21.22
C GLU A 296 -30.58 -11.65 -19.84
N ALA A 297 -29.32 -12.10 -19.77
CA ALA A 297 -28.58 -12.21 -18.52
C ALA A 297 -28.37 -10.84 -17.85
N THR A 298 -28.20 -9.77 -18.64
CA THR A 298 -28.09 -8.39 -18.15
C THR A 298 -29.42 -7.87 -17.60
N VAL A 299 -30.54 -8.23 -18.24
CA VAL A 299 -31.88 -7.93 -17.73
C VAL A 299 -32.11 -8.63 -16.40
N THR A 300 -31.80 -9.93 -16.28
CA THR A 300 -31.91 -10.68 -15.01
C THR A 300 -31.04 -10.05 -13.91
N MET A 301 -29.82 -9.63 -14.24
CA MET A 301 -28.95 -8.93 -13.30
C MET A 301 -29.55 -7.60 -12.81
N ASN A 302 -30.14 -6.81 -13.71
CA ASN A 302 -30.76 -5.54 -13.35
C ASN A 302 -32.00 -5.74 -12.48
N VAL A 303 -32.80 -6.76 -12.76
CA VAL A 303 -33.97 -7.14 -11.93
C VAL A 303 -33.51 -7.53 -10.52
N LEU A 304 -32.49 -8.39 -10.41
CA LEU A 304 -31.90 -8.77 -9.12
C LEU A 304 -31.38 -7.55 -8.34
N LEU A 305 -30.68 -6.63 -9.00
CA LEU A 305 -30.13 -5.41 -8.36
C LEU A 305 -31.18 -4.35 -8.02
N GLN A 306 -32.42 -4.47 -8.53
CA GLN A 306 -33.55 -3.63 -8.13
C GLN A 306 -34.27 -4.18 -6.89
N CYS A 307 -34.04 -5.44 -6.53
CA CYS A 307 -34.55 -6.02 -5.29
C CYS A 307 -33.68 -5.60 -4.10
N SER A 308 -34.22 -4.79 -3.18
CA SER A 308 -33.48 -4.32 -2.01
C SER A 308 -32.98 -5.48 -1.13
N GLU A 309 -33.76 -6.56 -1.03
CA GLU A 309 -33.38 -7.76 -0.26
C GLU A 309 -32.19 -8.49 -0.89
N PHE A 310 -32.11 -8.55 -2.22
CA PHE A 310 -30.94 -9.08 -2.92
C PHE A 310 -29.72 -8.18 -2.78
N VAL A 311 -29.91 -6.86 -2.76
CA VAL A 311 -28.81 -5.89 -2.55
C VAL A 311 -28.20 -6.06 -1.16
N ASP A 312 -29.03 -6.25 -0.13
CA ASP A 312 -28.56 -6.53 1.22
C ASP A 312 -27.89 -7.91 1.33
N TYR A 313 -28.45 -8.93 0.67
CA TYR A 313 -27.85 -10.26 0.56
C TYR A 313 -26.47 -10.23 -0.13
N ASN A 314 -26.35 -9.48 -1.24
CA ASN A 314 -25.11 -9.28 -1.96
C ASN A 314 -24.10 -8.41 -1.18
N ASN A 315 -24.55 -7.43 -0.39
CA ASN A 315 -23.69 -6.68 0.51
C ASN A 315 -23.13 -7.54 1.64
N GLY A 316 -23.95 -8.43 2.21
CA GLY A 316 -23.54 -9.41 3.23
C GLY A 316 -22.51 -10.41 2.71
N GLN A 317 -22.57 -10.74 1.42
CA GLN A 317 -21.61 -11.62 0.73
C GLN A 317 -20.47 -10.84 0.04
N HIS A 318 -20.13 -9.64 0.53
CA HIS A 318 -19.04 -8.79 0.05
C HIS A 318 -19.07 -8.50 -1.47
N ASN A 319 -20.25 -8.33 -2.07
CA ASN A 319 -20.47 -8.10 -3.51
C ASN A 319 -20.01 -9.25 -4.44
N CYS A 320 -19.93 -10.48 -3.93
CA CYS A 320 -19.46 -11.63 -4.71
C CYS A 320 -20.41 -11.97 -5.87
N PHE A 321 -21.74 -11.86 -5.70
CA PHE A 321 -22.73 -12.18 -6.74
C PHE A 321 -22.64 -11.22 -7.92
N ARG A 322 -22.57 -9.91 -7.64
CA ARG A 322 -22.40 -8.88 -8.68
C ARG A 322 -21.12 -9.09 -9.49
N SER A 323 -20.04 -9.45 -8.83
CA SER A 323 -18.75 -9.73 -9.47
C SER A 323 -18.79 -10.99 -10.34
N ALA A 324 -19.47 -12.03 -9.85
CA ALA A 324 -19.64 -13.29 -10.56
C ALA A 324 -20.50 -13.16 -11.82
N ILE A 325 -21.63 -12.45 -11.74
CA ILE A 325 -22.52 -12.22 -12.88
C ILE A 325 -21.84 -11.35 -13.94
N ASN A 326 -21.05 -10.34 -13.54
CA ASN A 326 -20.27 -9.54 -14.50
C ASN A 326 -19.24 -10.40 -15.26
N LYS A 327 -18.54 -11.30 -14.56
CA LYS A 327 -17.62 -12.26 -15.22
C LYS A 327 -18.37 -13.20 -16.16
N TYR A 328 -19.58 -13.58 -15.81
CA TYR A 328 -20.44 -14.41 -16.66
C TYR A 328 -20.93 -13.67 -17.92
N LEU A 329 -21.25 -12.38 -17.80
CA LEU A 329 -21.59 -11.53 -18.96
C LEU A 329 -20.40 -11.32 -19.91
N MET A 330 -19.18 -11.19 -19.37
CA MET A 330 -17.96 -11.16 -20.18
C MET A 330 -17.79 -12.47 -20.96
N TYR A 331 -18.01 -13.62 -20.31
CA TYR A 331 -17.98 -14.93 -20.97
C TYR A 331 -19.00 -15.04 -22.11
N LEU A 332 -20.25 -14.61 -21.90
CA LEU A 332 -21.28 -14.63 -22.96
C LEU A 332 -21.00 -13.67 -24.12
N SER A 333 -20.17 -12.64 -23.89
CA SER A 333 -19.82 -11.63 -24.89
C SER A 333 -18.51 -11.92 -25.63
N ASP A 334 -17.73 -12.91 -25.17
CA ASP A 334 -16.43 -13.27 -25.75
C ASP A 334 -16.59 -14.16 -26.98
N LYS A 335 -16.71 -13.52 -28.16
CA LYS A 335 -16.75 -14.21 -29.46
C LYS A 335 -15.44 -14.91 -29.84
N SER A 336 -14.33 -14.68 -29.11
CA SER A 336 -13.02 -15.32 -29.35
C SER A 336 -12.89 -16.69 -28.68
N TRP A 337 -13.84 -17.07 -27.81
CA TRP A 337 -13.85 -18.36 -27.13
C TRP A 337 -14.67 -19.39 -27.92
N VAL A 338 -14.04 -20.51 -28.27
CA VAL A 338 -14.71 -21.63 -28.97
C VAL A 338 -14.89 -22.79 -27.99
N CYS A 339 -16.13 -23.07 -27.60
CA CYS A 339 -16.49 -24.23 -26.79
C CYS A 339 -16.19 -25.52 -27.58
N GLY A 340 -15.05 -26.18 -27.30
CA GLY A 340 -14.69 -27.43 -27.98
C GLY A 340 -13.34 -28.07 -27.66
N GLU A 341 -12.33 -27.32 -27.21
CA GLU A 341 -10.97 -27.90 -27.10
C GLU A 341 -10.76 -28.86 -25.91
N VAL A 342 -11.72 -28.97 -24.98
CA VAL A 342 -11.57 -29.78 -23.75
C VAL A 342 -12.23 -31.16 -23.86
N ASN A 343 -13.27 -31.32 -24.69
CA ASN A 343 -14.04 -32.57 -24.75
C ASN A 343 -13.33 -33.70 -25.52
N ASP A 344 -12.43 -33.39 -26.48
CA ASP A 344 -11.78 -34.43 -27.30
C ASP A 344 -10.60 -35.12 -26.60
N ARG A 345 -9.95 -34.49 -25.60
CA ARG A 345 -8.89 -35.14 -24.83
C ARG A 345 -9.42 -36.08 -23.73
N GLN A 346 -10.57 -35.77 -23.15
CA GLN A 346 -11.16 -36.60 -22.10
C GLN A 346 -11.99 -37.77 -22.65
N GLN A 347 -12.66 -37.62 -23.81
CA GLN A 347 -13.36 -38.73 -24.45
C GLN A 347 -12.42 -39.76 -25.10
N ASN A 348 -11.27 -39.33 -25.63
CA ASN A 348 -10.26 -40.26 -26.16
C ASN A 348 -9.56 -41.07 -25.05
N ASN A 349 -9.33 -40.49 -23.87
CA ASN A 349 -8.77 -41.23 -22.73
C ASN A 349 -9.76 -42.20 -22.06
N LYS A 350 -11.08 -42.03 -22.28
CA LYS A 350 -12.09 -42.99 -21.80
C LYS A 350 -12.34 -44.16 -22.76
N ARG A 351 -11.98 -44.05 -24.05
CA ARG A 351 -12.11 -45.14 -25.04
C ARG A 351 -10.91 -46.09 -25.11
N LEU A 352 -9.81 -45.78 -24.44
CA LEU A 352 -8.61 -46.63 -24.36
C LEU A 352 -8.53 -47.49 -23.08
N ALA A 353 -9.53 -47.42 -22.19
CA ALA A 353 -9.52 -48.09 -20.88
C ALA A 353 -10.60 -49.19 -20.73
N THR A 354 -11.11 -49.73 -21.83
CA THR A 354 -11.89 -50.97 -21.82
C THR A 354 -11.29 -51.95 -22.83
N ASN A 355 -10.19 -52.61 -22.43
CA ASN A 355 -9.85 -53.93 -22.91
C ASN A 355 -8.90 -54.59 -21.90
N ASP A 356 -9.41 -55.69 -21.36
CA ASP A 356 -8.78 -56.78 -20.62
C ASP A 356 -7.27 -56.81 -20.43
N GLY A 357 -6.88 -57.19 -19.21
CA GLY A 357 -6.15 -58.45 -19.06
C GLY A 357 -4.75 -58.38 -18.44
N ASN A 358 -4.66 -59.03 -17.28
CA ASN A 358 -3.52 -59.80 -16.79
C ASN A 358 -2.19 -59.11 -16.43
N ILE A 359 -2.02 -58.99 -15.10
CA ILE A 359 -1.04 -59.74 -14.29
C ILE A 359 0.42 -59.81 -14.80
N HIS A 360 1.30 -59.26 -13.94
CA HIS A 360 2.65 -59.70 -13.54
C HIS A 360 3.85 -58.97 -14.14
N LEU A 361 4.70 -58.48 -13.22
CA LEU A 361 6.17 -58.59 -13.18
C LEU A 361 6.60 -57.76 -11.93
N SER A 362 6.83 -58.39 -10.79
CA SER A 362 8.09 -59.00 -10.33
C SER A 362 9.17 -57.98 -9.92
N ILE A 363 9.64 -58.19 -8.69
CA ILE A 363 10.56 -57.40 -7.85
C ILE A 363 11.99 -57.35 -8.43
N LYS A 364 12.67 -56.20 -8.20
CA LYS A 364 14.09 -55.94 -7.83
C LYS A 364 14.53 -54.59 -8.44
N GLU A 365 15.30 -53.69 -7.85
CA GLU A 365 16.10 -53.61 -6.62
C GLU A 365 16.41 -52.12 -6.37
N LYS A 366 16.74 -51.76 -5.11
CA LYS A 366 17.02 -50.41 -4.60
C LYS A 366 18.24 -49.74 -5.26
N PRO A 367 18.34 -48.39 -5.18
CA PRO A 367 19.56 -47.72 -4.76
C PRO A 367 19.50 -47.42 -3.26
N LYS A 368 20.60 -47.70 -2.57
CA LYS A 368 20.81 -47.53 -1.13
C LYS A 368 21.61 -46.24 -0.86
N LYS A 369 21.22 -45.57 0.24
CA LYS A 369 21.95 -44.61 1.10
C LYS A 369 22.03 -43.18 0.55
N THR A 370 21.68 -42.16 1.32
CA THR A 370 22.16 -41.88 2.70
C THR A 370 21.06 -41.53 3.70
N GLY A 371 21.22 -42.01 4.94
CA GLY A 371 20.31 -41.74 6.04
C GLY A 371 20.53 -40.35 6.62
N ASN A 372 19.43 -39.62 6.82
CA ASN A 372 19.24 -38.65 7.89
C ASN A 372 17.97 -39.09 8.62
N ASP A 373 18.02 -39.09 9.95
CA ASP A 373 17.11 -39.81 10.85
C ASP A 373 15.62 -39.46 10.65
N LEU A 374 14.85 -40.44 10.19
CA LEU A 374 13.39 -40.37 10.19
C LEU A 374 12.89 -40.51 11.64
N LYS A 375 12.23 -39.49 12.17
CA LYS A 375 11.64 -39.47 13.51
C LYS A 375 10.15 -39.73 13.44
N PHE A 376 9.55 -40.16 14.55
CA PHE A 376 8.13 -40.47 14.65
C PHE A 376 7.48 -39.64 15.74
N ILE A 377 6.24 -39.23 15.53
CA ILE A 377 5.44 -38.58 16.57
C ILE A 377 5.24 -39.58 17.70
N ASP A 378 5.68 -39.17 18.89
CA ASP A 378 5.35 -39.81 20.15
C ASP A 378 4.26 -38.96 20.80
N PHE A 379 3.03 -39.49 20.82
CA PHE A 379 1.89 -38.77 21.37
C PHE A 379 1.93 -38.66 22.91
N GLU A 380 2.71 -39.50 23.59
CA GLU A 380 2.88 -39.48 25.04
C GLU A 380 3.92 -38.45 25.49
N ASN A 381 4.82 -38.04 24.60
CA ASN A 381 5.92 -37.14 24.90
C ASN A 381 5.88 -35.87 24.03
N LYS A 382 5.50 -34.74 24.65
CA LYS A 382 5.29 -33.45 23.97
C LYS A 382 6.60 -32.79 23.53
N ALA A 383 7.18 -33.27 22.43
CA ALA A 383 8.30 -32.63 21.77
C ALA A 383 7.84 -31.46 20.87
N SER A 384 8.62 -30.38 20.83
CA SER A 384 8.36 -29.29 19.89
C SER A 384 8.56 -29.75 18.44
N LEU A 385 7.56 -29.51 17.59
CA LEU A 385 7.62 -29.78 16.16
C LEU A 385 8.05 -28.56 15.33
N ALA A 386 8.56 -27.52 16.00
CA ALA A 386 9.15 -26.38 15.32
C ALA A 386 10.30 -26.83 14.40
N PHE A 387 10.38 -26.25 13.20
CA PHE A 387 11.40 -26.57 12.20
C PHE A 387 11.42 -28.05 11.76
N THR A 388 10.28 -28.74 11.77
CA THR A 388 10.16 -30.11 11.22
C THR A 388 9.33 -30.14 9.94
N ARG A 389 9.40 -31.25 9.19
CA ARG A 389 8.53 -31.53 8.05
C ARG A 389 8.01 -32.97 8.14
N PRO A 390 6.70 -33.20 8.06
CA PRO A 390 6.17 -34.56 8.03
C PRO A 390 6.46 -35.22 6.68
N VAL A 391 6.62 -36.53 6.70
CA VAL A 391 6.95 -37.36 5.54
C VAL A 391 5.72 -38.18 5.13
N TYR A 392 5.07 -38.84 6.10
CA TYR A 392 3.85 -39.60 5.85
C TYR A 392 2.97 -39.74 7.09
N LEU A 393 1.69 -40.04 6.85
CA LEU A 393 0.72 -40.52 7.82
C LEU A 393 0.36 -41.96 7.47
N GLU A 394 0.49 -42.87 8.42
CA GLU A 394 -0.06 -44.21 8.36
C GLU A 394 -1.11 -44.36 9.44
N TYR A 395 -2.29 -44.84 9.05
CA TYR A 395 -3.41 -45.05 9.96
C TYR A 395 -4.08 -46.37 9.58
N SER A 396 -4.22 -47.28 10.56
CA SER A 396 -4.76 -48.63 10.38
C SER A 396 -4.10 -49.40 9.22
N GLY A 397 -2.78 -49.28 9.07
CA GLY A 397 -1.97 -49.96 8.05
C GLY A 397 -2.05 -49.35 6.64
N LYS A 398 -2.79 -48.25 6.45
CA LYS A 398 -2.87 -47.52 5.18
C LYS A 398 -2.02 -46.26 5.21
N ARG A 399 -0.91 -46.30 4.47
CA ARG A 399 0.07 -45.21 4.40
C ARG A 399 -0.25 -44.19 3.31
N SER A 400 -0.07 -42.91 3.64
CA SER A 400 -0.31 -41.76 2.78
C SER A 400 0.98 -40.92 2.67
N ASP A 401 1.70 -41.08 1.56
CA ASP A 401 3.06 -40.54 1.36
C ASP A 401 3.14 -39.12 0.76
N THR A 402 2.01 -38.54 0.34
CA THR A 402 1.97 -37.23 -0.34
C THR A 402 1.79 -36.04 0.62
N LEU A 403 1.89 -36.26 1.93
CA LEU A 403 1.53 -35.30 2.98
C LEU A 403 2.77 -34.60 3.57
N ASN A 404 3.32 -33.63 2.84
CA ASN A 404 4.53 -32.89 3.22
C ASN A 404 4.31 -31.66 4.14
N ASN A 405 3.11 -31.52 4.72
CA ASN A 405 2.71 -30.38 5.54
C ASN A 405 1.90 -30.86 6.76
N TRP A 406 2.21 -30.36 7.96
CA TRP A 406 1.53 -30.71 9.21
C TRP A 406 0.02 -30.48 9.17
N THR A 407 -0.45 -29.42 8.52
CA THR A 407 -1.89 -29.20 8.32
C THR A 407 -2.52 -30.28 7.42
N LYS A 408 -1.79 -30.78 6.41
CA LYS A 408 -2.29 -31.86 5.55
C LYS A 408 -2.36 -33.20 6.29
N ILE A 409 -1.39 -33.48 7.17
CA ILE A 409 -1.43 -34.65 8.06
C ILE A 409 -2.63 -34.56 8.99
N TYR A 410 -2.85 -33.40 9.60
CA TYR A 410 -3.98 -33.16 10.50
C TYR A 410 -5.34 -33.34 9.80
N VAL A 411 -5.54 -32.69 8.64
CA VAL A 411 -6.76 -32.86 7.83
C VAL A 411 -6.93 -34.32 7.38
N GLY A 412 -5.86 -34.97 6.93
CA GLY A 412 -5.91 -36.37 6.51
C GLY A 412 -6.27 -37.33 7.64
N LEU A 413 -5.86 -37.04 8.87
CA LEU A 413 -6.26 -37.81 10.04
C LEU A 413 -7.75 -37.59 10.36
N TRP A 414 -8.23 -36.35 10.35
CA TRP A 414 -9.66 -36.05 10.53
C TRP A 414 -10.53 -36.74 9.48
N GLN A 415 -10.12 -36.80 8.22
CA GLN A 415 -10.88 -37.48 7.16
C GLN A 415 -11.00 -38.97 7.46
N LYS A 416 -9.89 -39.62 7.82
CA LYS A 416 -9.89 -41.05 8.18
C LYS A 416 -10.72 -41.34 9.43
N LEU A 417 -10.67 -40.47 10.43
CA LEU A 417 -11.46 -40.62 11.66
C LEU A 417 -12.94 -40.32 11.45
N LEU A 418 -13.28 -39.41 10.54
CA LEU A 418 -14.66 -39.17 10.13
C LEU A 418 -15.24 -40.38 9.38
N ASP A 419 -14.46 -41.02 8.52
CA ASP A 419 -14.86 -42.23 7.81
C ASP A 419 -15.12 -43.41 8.78
N ASP A 420 -14.26 -43.57 9.79
CA ASP A 420 -14.33 -44.72 10.72
C ASP A 420 -15.23 -44.47 11.95
N TYR A 421 -15.35 -43.21 12.41
CA TYR A 421 -16.07 -42.82 13.64
C TYR A 421 -17.02 -41.61 13.43
N PRO A 422 -17.94 -41.68 12.46
CA PRO A 422 -18.77 -40.54 12.08
C PRO A 422 -19.64 -40.01 13.24
N GLU A 423 -20.24 -40.89 14.05
CA GLU A 423 -21.09 -40.47 15.18
C GLU A 423 -20.33 -39.63 16.22
N THR A 424 -19.11 -40.05 16.57
CA THR A 424 -18.23 -39.35 17.52
C THR A 424 -17.81 -37.99 16.95
N ILE A 425 -17.42 -37.95 15.68
CA ILE A 425 -16.99 -36.72 15.02
C ILE A 425 -18.17 -35.73 14.88
N HIS A 426 -19.35 -36.18 14.48
CA HIS A 426 -20.55 -35.34 14.43
C HIS A 426 -20.92 -34.76 15.80
N ALA A 427 -20.71 -35.49 16.89
CA ALA A 427 -20.96 -35.00 18.25
C ALA A 427 -20.03 -33.86 18.70
N LEU A 428 -18.90 -33.67 18.00
CA LEU A 428 -17.94 -32.59 18.20
C LEU A 428 -18.27 -31.32 17.39
N CYS A 429 -19.32 -31.34 16.57
CA CYS A 429 -19.75 -30.17 15.80
C CYS A 429 -20.05 -28.99 16.74
N ASP A 430 -19.55 -27.81 16.39
CA ASP A 430 -19.62 -26.55 17.14
C ASP A 430 -18.96 -26.59 18.52
N LYS A 431 -18.06 -27.56 18.75
CA LYS A 431 -17.31 -27.68 20.01
C LYS A 431 -15.82 -27.55 19.78
N ASN A 432 -15.13 -27.03 20.79
CA ASN A 432 -13.70 -27.19 20.91
C ASN A 432 -13.40 -28.60 21.48
N ILE A 433 -12.38 -29.27 20.96
CA ILE A 433 -11.95 -30.61 21.38
C ILE A 433 -11.59 -30.66 22.88
N TYR A 434 -11.14 -29.55 23.46
CA TYR A 434 -10.85 -29.43 24.91
C TYR A 434 -12.00 -28.80 25.72
N GLY A 435 -13.12 -28.46 25.09
CA GLY A 435 -14.32 -27.93 25.74
C GLY A 435 -14.29 -26.43 26.08
N GLN A 436 -13.22 -25.70 25.74
CA GLN A 436 -13.12 -24.25 25.94
C GLN A 436 -12.59 -23.55 24.68
N GLY A 437 -13.14 -22.38 24.35
CA GLY A 437 -12.70 -21.57 23.21
C GLY A 437 -13.51 -21.80 21.93
N ARG A 438 -12.97 -21.33 20.79
CA ARG A 438 -13.60 -21.43 19.47
C ARG A 438 -13.74 -22.89 19.02
N PRO A 439 -14.76 -23.23 18.22
CA PRO A 439 -14.98 -24.60 17.78
C PRO A 439 -13.86 -25.10 16.87
N ASP A 440 -13.46 -26.38 17.01
CA ASP A 440 -12.45 -27.01 16.16
C ASP A 440 -13.06 -27.72 14.94
N LEU A 441 -14.36 -28.06 15.00
CA LEU A 441 -15.17 -28.62 13.93
C LEU A 441 -16.49 -27.86 13.86
N CYS A 442 -16.84 -27.35 12.68
CA CYS A 442 -18.12 -26.68 12.40
C CYS A 442 -18.69 -27.18 11.07
N ARG A 443 -19.96 -26.91 10.84
CA ARG A 443 -20.55 -27.01 9.50
C ARG A 443 -19.94 -25.95 8.60
N ILE A 444 -19.88 -26.20 7.29
CA ILE A 444 -19.34 -25.24 6.32
C ILE A 444 -20.05 -23.89 6.40
N GLU A 445 -21.36 -23.89 6.67
CA GLU A 445 -22.18 -22.69 6.83
C GLU A 445 -21.74 -21.80 8.00
N ASP A 446 -21.02 -22.36 8.97
CA ASP A 446 -20.57 -21.72 10.20
C ASP A 446 -19.06 -21.41 10.21
N GLU A 447 -18.39 -21.46 9.05
CA GLU A 447 -16.93 -21.28 8.93
C GLU A 447 -16.41 -19.96 9.52
N LEU A 448 -17.25 -18.92 9.56
CA LEU A 448 -16.94 -17.60 10.15
C LEU A 448 -16.66 -17.65 11.66
N LYS A 449 -17.02 -18.74 12.36
CA LYS A 449 -16.69 -18.96 13.78
C LYS A 449 -15.21 -19.34 13.98
N MET A 450 -14.49 -19.66 12.90
CA MET A 450 -13.08 -20.10 12.89
C MET A 450 -12.15 -19.03 12.30
N THR A 451 -10.86 -19.14 12.61
CA THR A 451 -9.82 -18.19 12.20
C THR A 451 -9.16 -18.61 10.88
N ALA A 452 -8.88 -19.90 10.68
CA ALA A 452 -8.43 -20.46 9.40
C ALA A 452 -9.16 -21.78 9.12
N PRO A 453 -10.45 -21.73 8.71
CA PRO A 453 -11.25 -22.91 8.41
C PRO A 453 -10.67 -23.68 7.21
N LYS A 454 -10.59 -25.00 7.34
CA LYS A 454 -10.19 -25.91 6.27
C LYS A 454 -11.29 -26.93 6.04
N LYS A 455 -11.81 -26.97 4.81
CA LYS A 455 -12.86 -27.91 4.41
C LYS A 455 -12.38 -29.36 4.62
N LEU A 456 -13.15 -30.14 5.38
CA LEU A 456 -12.87 -31.54 5.70
C LEU A 456 -13.54 -32.46 4.66
N ASN A 457 -14.83 -32.24 4.42
CA ASN A 457 -15.67 -32.86 3.40
C ASN A 457 -16.74 -31.84 2.96
N ASP A 458 -17.81 -32.25 2.26
CA ASP A 458 -18.88 -31.34 1.81
C ASP A 458 -19.78 -30.80 2.91
N ASP A 459 -19.66 -31.31 4.14
CA ASP A 459 -20.52 -30.94 5.27
C ASP A 459 -19.79 -30.18 6.39
N PHE A 460 -18.48 -30.41 6.57
CA PHE A 460 -17.71 -29.90 7.71
C PHE A 460 -16.43 -29.16 7.33
N CYS A 461 -16.04 -28.20 8.17
CA CYS A 461 -14.75 -27.53 8.18
C CYS A 461 -14.08 -27.64 9.56
N ILE A 462 -12.74 -27.62 9.59
CA ILE A 462 -11.94 -27.69 10.81
C ILE A 462 -11.01 -26.47 10.96
N GLU A 463 -10.73 -26.06 12.20
CA GLU A 463 -9.77 -24.97 12.49
C GLU A 463 -8.33 -25.43 12.26
N THR A 464 -7.53 -24.60 11.59
CA THR A 464 -6.13 -24.93 11.27
C THR A 464 -5.13 -23.82 11.59
N ASN A 465 -5.56 -22.70 12.20
CA ASN A 465 -4.69 -21.61 12.66
C ASN A 465 -3.94 -21.97 13.96
N LEU A 466 -3.13 -23.03 13.91
CA LEU A 466 -2.44 -23.60 15.07
C LEU A 466 -1.00 -23.98 14.70
N SER A 467 -0.10 -23.99 15.69
CA SER A 467 1.27 -24.45 15.46
C SER A 467 1.29 -25.96 15.14
N ALA A 468 2.38 -26.45 14.53
CA ALA A 468 2.51 -27.88 14.23
C ALA A 468 2.38 -28.76 15.50
N SER A 469 2.94 -28.29 16.62
CA SER A 469 2.82 -28.96 17.92
C SER A 469 1.37 -28.98 18.40
N ASP A 470 0.67 -27.85 18.34
CA ASP A 470 -0.72 -27.75 18.80
C ASP A 470 -1.69 -28.57 17.93
N LEU A 471 -1.43 -28.65 16.62
CA LEU A 471 -2.18 -29.51 15.70
C LEU A 471 -2.02 -30.98 16.10
N MET A 472 -0.81 -31.43 16.43
CA MET A 472 -0.58 -32.83 16.84
C MET A 472 -1.09 -33.12 18.25
N ASP A 473 -1.07 -32.15 19.17
CA ASP A 473 -1.70 -32.27 20.48
C ASP A 473 -3.23 -32.43 20.35
N LYS A 474 -3.87 -31.63 19.48
CA LYS A 474 -5.30 -31.80 19.17
C LYS A 474 -5.59 -33.10 18.43
N ALA A 475 -4.69 -33.54 17.55
CA ALA A 475 -4.81 -34.84 16.87
C ALA A 475 -4.80 -35.99 17.89
N HIS A 476 -3.90 -35.93 18.87
CA HIS A 476 -3.87 -36.90 19.96
C HIS A 476 -5.17 -36.92 20.74
N LYS A 477 -5.67 -35.74 21.13
CA LYS A 477 -6.93 -35.65 21.88
C LYS A 477 -8.12 -36.17 21.07
N LEU A 478 -8.12 -35.94 19.76
CA LEU A 478 -9.14 -36.47 18.87
C LEU A 478 -9.10 -38.00 18.79
N LEU A 479 -7.91 -38.60 18.77
CA LEU A 479 -7.73 -40.06 18.82
C LEU A 479 -8.27 -40.65 20.14
N GLU A 480 -8.02 -39.98 21.27
CA GLU A 480 -8.59 -40.38 22.57
C GLU A 480 -10.12 -40.35 22.55
N LEU A 481 -10.73 -39.30 21.99
CA LEU A 481 -12.18 -39.15 21.89
C LEU A 481 -12.81 -40.21 20.99
N CYS A 482 -12.11 -40.62 19.93
CA CYS A 482 -12.53 -41.70 19.03
C CYS A 482 -12.21 -43.11 19.57
N GLY A 483 -11.51 -43.23 20.71
CA GLY A 483 -11.11 -44.51 21.28
C GLY A 483 -10.07 -45.27 20.44
N VAL A 484 -9.29 -44.56 19.62
CA VAL A 484 -8.26 -45.16 18.76
C VAL A 484 -6.94 -45.27 19.52
N ASP A 485 -6.39 -46.50 19.63
CA ASP A 485 -5.05 -46.70 20.18
C ASP A 485 -4.00 -45.98 19.31
N THR A 486 -3.16 -45.16 19.94
CA THR A 486 -2.10 -44.39 19.27
C THR A 486 -1.12 -45.26 18.49
N LYS A 487 -1.01 -46.55 18.81
CA LYS A 487 -0.21 -47.53 18.04
C LYS A 487 -0.73 -47.77 16.63
N ASN A 488 -2.00 -47.49 16.37
CA ASN A 488 -2.61 -47.64 15.04
C ASN A 488 -2.34 -46.42 14.14
N VAL A 489 -1.64 -45.40 14.65
CA VAL A 489 -1.30 -44.17 13.93
C VAL A 489 0.20 -43.96 13.98
N SER A 490 0.84 -43.91 12.81
CA SER A 490 2.26 -43.59 12.69
C SER A 490 2.43 -42.35 11.82
N ILE A 491 2.98 -41.29 12.40
CA ILE A 491 3.32 -40.06 11.68
C ILE A 491 4.83 -39.93 11.70
N ALA A 492 5.45 -40.05 10.53
CA ALA A 492 6.89 -39.84 10.39
C ALA A 492 7.20 -38.42 9.99
N TYR A 493 8.28 -37.86 10.54
CA TYR A 493 8.79 -36.54 10.21
C TYR A 493 10.31 -36.52 10.19
N ILE A 494 10.84 -35.47 9.58
CA ILE A 494 12.28 -35.16 9.60
C ILE A 494 12.47 -33.78 10.20
N GLU A 495 13.54 -33.59 10.96
CA GLU A 495 13.99 -32.26 11.35
C GLU A 495 14.52 -31.54 10.12
N LYS A 496 14.09 -30.30 9.91
CA LYS A 496 14.72 -29.44 8.91
C LYS A 496 16.10 -29.14 9.43
N ASN A 497 17.09 -29.79 8.85
CA ASN A 497 18.47 -29.44 9.12
C ASN A 497 18.65 -27.99 8.68
N ILE A 498 18.97 -27.10 9.63
CA ILE A 498 19.37 -25.69 9.40
C ILE A 498 20.56 -25.63 8.42
N ASP A 499 21.21 -26.77 8.17
CA ASP A 499 22.25 -26.95 7.19
C ASP A 499 21.77 -27.12 5.73
N SER A 500 20.47 -27.27 5.42
CA SER A 500 20.02 -27.31 4.00
C SER A 500 19.99 -25.93 3.35
N ASP A 501 19.63 -24.89 4.11
CA ASP A 501 19.84 -23.48 3.70
C ASP A 501 21.35 -23.14 3.64
N LYS A 502 22.19 -23.85 4.41
CA LYS A 502 23.67 -23.76 4.31
C LYS A 502 24.29 -24.70 3.27
N ARG A 503 23.55 -25.64 2.67
CA ARG A 503 24.08 -26.52 1.59
C ARG A 503 23.98 -25.85 0.23
N MET A 504 22.96 -25.03 -0.01
CA MET A 504 22.94 -24.06 -1.13
C MET A 504 24.13 -23.09 -1.08
N ASP A 505 24.77 -22.99 0.08
CA ASP A 505 25.72 -21.95 0.47
C ASP A 505 27.19 -22.42 0.47
N ARG A 506 27.42 -23.73 0.31
CA ARG A 506 28.77 -24.33 0.34
C ARG A 506 29.31 -24.68 -1.05
N ASP A 507 28.44 -24.90 -2.05
CA ASP A 507 28.86 -25.21 -3.44
C ASP A 507 28.71 -24.02 -4.41
N VAL A 508 28.10 -22.92 -3.98
CA VAL A 508 28.07 -21.66 -4.74
C VAL A 508 29.21 -20.75 -4.23
N PRO A 509 30.08 -20.20 -5.09
CA PRO A 509 31.15 -19.31 -4.66
C PRO A 509 30.59 -18.18 -3.79
N ALA A 510 31.22 -17.89 -2.64
CA ALA A 510 30.78 -16.89 -1.66
C ALA A 510 30.38 -15.52 -2.28
N ARG A 511 30.95 -15.20 -3.45
CA ARG A 511 30.67 -14.02 -4.27
C ARG A 511 29.28 -13.98 -4.93
N LYS A 512 28.79 -15.10 -5.49
CA LYS A 512 27.46 -15.19 -6.13
C LYS A 512 26.34 -15.04 -5.09
N ARG A 513 26.57 -15.52 -3.87
CA ARG A 513 25.67 -15.39 -2.72
C ARG A 513 25.47 -13.92 -2.28
N ARG A 514 26.51 -13.09 -2.35
CA ARG A 514 26.49 -11.66 -1.95
C ARG A 514 25.81 -10.78 -3.01
N ALA A 515 26.07 -11.03 -4.30
CA ALA A 515 25.36 -10.39 -5.41
C ALA A 515 23.84 -10.67 -5.35
N ARG A 516 23.46 -11.92 -5.04
CA ARG A 516 22.06 -12.34 -4.83
C ARG A 516 21.38 -11.56 -3.69
N SER A 517 22.07 -11.34 -2.57
CA SER A 517 21.52 -10.59 -1.43
C SER A 517 21.35 -9.09 -1.71
N SER A 518 22.30 -8.48 -2.42
CA SER A 518 22.22 -7.05 -2.78
C SER A 518 21.06 -6.79 -3.74
N ASP A 519 20.98 -7.57 -4.82
CA ASP A 519 19.95 -7.39 -5.83
C ASP A 519 18.54 -7.71 -5.31
N MET A 520 18.42 -8.68 -4.39
CA MET A 520 17.17 -8.94 -3.67
C MET A 520 16.71 -7.73 -2.84
N GLN A 521 17.62 -7.05 -2.14
CA GLN A 521 17.28 -5.85 -1.35
C GLN A 521 16.87 -4.70 -2.28
N GLU A 522 17.60 -4.49 -3.36
CA GLU A 522 17.31 -3.47 -4.36
C GLU A 522 15.97 -3.70 -5.09
N PHE A 523 15.60 -4.96 -5.33
CA PHE A 523 14.28 -5.36 -5.83
C PHE A 523 13.16 -5.04 -4.82
N GLN A 524 13.37 -5.34 -3.54
CA GLN A 524 12.39 -5.02 -2.49
C GLN A 524 12.19 -3.50 -2.34
N GLU A 525 13.26 -2.72 -2.38
CA GLU A 525 13.21 -1.25 -2.36
C GLU A 525 12.47 -0.69 -3.57
N TRP A 526 12.71 -1.24 -4.76
CA TRP A 526 12.01 -0.84 -5.98
C TRP A 526 10.51 -1.12 -5.91
N LEU A 527 10.09 -2.29 -5.39
CA LEU A 527 8.66 -2.60 -5.21
C LEU A 527 7.95 -1.62 -4.26
N VAL A 528 8.62 -1.19 -3.20
CA VAL A 528 8.05 -0.24 -2.23
C VAL A 528 8.01 1.17 -2.80
N GLN A 529 9.13 1.64 -3.36
CA GLN A 529 9.28 3.04 -3.76
C GLN A 529 8.67 3.36 -5.12
N HIS A 530 8.75 2.44 -6.09
CA HIS A 530 8.33 2.68 -7.47
C HIS A 530 6.97 2.06 -7.81
N GLN A 531 6.62 0.94 -7.16
CA GLN A 531 5.33 0.27 -7.37
C GLN A 531 4.32 0.54 -6.22
N GLY A 532 4.71 1.27 -5.18
CA GLY A 532 3.85 1.65 -4.06
C GLY A 532 3.37 0.48 -3.20
N MET A 533 4.08 -0.64 -3.19
CA MET A 533 3.69 -1.85 -2.46
C MET A 533 4.07 -1.77 -0.97
N ALA A 534 3.31 -2.46 -0.12
CA ALA A 534 3.63 -2.60 1.30
C ALA A 534 4.90 -3.46 1.49
N LEU A 535 5.71 -3.15 2.52
CA LEU A 535 6.97 -3.84 2.82
C LEU A 535 6.79 -5.36 3.04
N ASN A 536 5.67 -5.79 3.62
CA ASN A 536 5.39 -7.21 3.80
C ASN A 536 5.11 -7.92 2.47
N THR A 537 4.51 -7.21 1.51
CA THR A 537 4.30 -7.70 0.15
C THR A 537 5.63 -7.81 -0.59
N SER A 538 6.53 -6.83 -0.49
CA SER A 538 7.84 -6.93 -1.16
C SER A 538 8.69 -8.09 -0.65
N LYS A 539 8.69 -8.36 0.67
CA LYS A 539 9.32 -9.54 1.28
C LYS A 539 8.73 -10.85 0.77
N SER A 540 7.41 -10.90 0.58
CA SER A 540 6.72 -12.08 0.05
C SER A 540 7.14 -12.39 -1.40
N TYR A 541 7.29 -11.35 -2.23
CA TYR A 541 7.73 -11.50 -3.62
C TYR A 541 9.19 -11.98 -3.69
N ALA A 542 10.08 -11.42 -2.87
CA ALA A 542 11.46 -11.89 -2.81
C ALA A 542 11.58 -13.36 -2.35
N SER A 543 10.76 -13.75 -1.37
CA SER A 543 10.67 -15.14 -0.89
C SER A 543 10.16 -16.10 -1.97
N ALA A 544 9.22 -15.67 -2.81
CA ALA A 544 8.74 -16.48 -3.93
C ALA A 544 9.83 -16.72 -4.98
N ILE A 545 10.65 -15.70 -5.30
CA ILE A 545 11.78 -15.88 -6.24
C ILE A 545 12.82 -16.86 -5.67
N ASN A 546 13.14 -16.75 -4.37
CA ASN A 546 14.02 -17.71 -3.70
C ASN A 546 13.48 -19.14 -3.81
N GLY A 547 12.17 -19.32 -3.65
CA GLY A 547 11.52 -20.62 -3.82
C GLY A 547 11.55 -21.16 -5.26
N ALA A 548 11.53 -20.27 -6.27
CA ALA A 548 11.71 -20.66 -7.67
C ALA A 548 13.14 -21.11 -7.98
N GLU A 549 14.14 -20.42 -7.43
CA GLU A 549 15.56 -20.81 -7.54
C GLU A 549 15.85 -22.14 -6.83
N SER A 550 15.29 -22.36 -5.63
CA SER A 550 15.43 -23.63 -4.92
C SER A 550 14.83 -24.80 -5.71
N PHE A 551 13.65 -24.60 -6.32
CA PHE A 551 13.05 -25.61 -7.18
C PHE A 551 13.95 -25.96 -8.37
N ALA A 552 14.50 -24.94 -9.04
CA ALA A 552 15.37 -25.12 -10.20
C ALA A 552 16.60 -25.96 -9.87
N LEU A 553 17.22 -25.73 -8.70
CA LEU A 553 18.36 -26.49 -8.21
C LEU A 553 17.99 -27.94 -7.86
N GLU A 554 16.86 -28.16 -7.20
CA GLU A 554 16.39 -29.50 -6.85
C GLU A 554 16.10 -30.36 -8.10
N HIS A 555 15.76 -29.71 -9.23
CA HIS A 555 15.36 -30.36 -10.47
C HIS A 555 16.42 -30.25 -11.58
N ASN A 556 17.64 -29.83 -11.25
CA ASN A 556 18.78 -29.67 -12.17
C ASN A 556 18.47 -28.86 -13.44
N LEU A 557 17.72 -27.77 -13.32
CA LEU A 557 17.49 -26.83 -14.44
C LEU A 557 18.76 -26.02 -14.73
N SER A 558 19.00 -25.65 -16.00
CA SER A 558 20.33 -25.23 -16.48
C SER A 558 20.72 -23.77 -16.22
N PHE A 559 20.20 -23.14 -15.16
CA PHE A 559 20.51 -21.74 -14.85
C PHE A 559 21.06 -21.52 -13.43
N ASP A 560 22.02 -20.60 -13.33
CA ASP A 560 22.87 -20.42 -12.15
C ASP A 560 22.27 -19.56 -11.02
N SER A 561 21.41 -18.57 -11.35
CA SER A 561 20.74 -17.64 -10.42
C SER A 561 19.75 -16.74 -11.17
N ILE A 562 18.62 -16.37 -10.55
CA ILE A 562 17.71 -15.33 -11.05
C ILE A 562 18.19 -13.96 -10.59
N TYR A 563 18.59 -13.82 -9.32
CA TYR A 563 19.15 -12.56 -8.82
C TYR A 563 20.54 -12.29 -9.38
N GLY A 564 20.79 -11.03 -9.78
CA GLY A 564 22.06 -10.57 -10.37
C GLY A 564 22.26 -10.96 -11.84
N SER A 565 21.22 -11.46 -12.51
CA SER A 565 21.26 -11.90 -13.92
C SER A 565 20.64 -10.84 -14.85
N ASP A 566 21.10 -10.78 -16.10
CA ASP A 566 20.55 -9.88 -17.11
C ASP A 566 19.13 -10.30 -17.55
N CYS A 567 18.36 -9.37 -18.13
CA CYS A 567 16.97 -9.59 -18.50
C CYS A 567 16.77 -10.76 -19.48
N GLU A 568 17.71 -11.02 -20.39
CA GLU A 568 17.57 -12.08 -21.38
C GLU A 568 17.77 -13.45 -20.71
N THR A 569 18.75 -13.54 -19.81
CA THR A 569 18.97 -14.71 -18.95
C THR A 569 17.75 -14.95 -18.05
N VAL A 570 17.26 -13.93 -17.35
CA VAL A 570 16.06 -14.05 -16.48
C VAL A 570 14.83 -14.51 -17.29
N ARG A 571 14.63 -13.97 -18.50
CA ARG A 571 13.53 -14.39 -19.38
C ARG A 571 13.65 -15.85 -19.81
N LYS A 572 14.86 -16.32 -20.13
CA LYS A 572 15.12 -17.74 -20.45
C LYS A 572 14.84 -18.62 -19.22
N CYS A 573 15.31 -18.23 -18.03
CA CYS A 573 15.05 -18.96 -16.78
C CYS A 573 13.56 -19.08 -16.48
N ILE A 574 12.79 -17.99 -16.64
CA ILE A 574 11.34 -18.00 -16.44
C ILE A 574 10.68 -18.97 -17.43
N ASN A 575 11.08 -18.95 -18.69
CA ASN A 575 10.54 -19.86 -19.70
C ASN A 575 10.89 -21.32 -19.41
N GLU A 576 12.12 -21.63 -19.00
CA GLU A 576 12.53 -22.99 -18.61
C GLU A 576 11.75 -23.50 -17.39
N LEU A 577 11.58 -22.65 -16.38
CA LEU A 577 10.76 -22.96 -15.21
C LEU A 577 9.31 -23.26 -15.62
N PHE A 578 8.68 -22.41 -16.41
CA PHE A 578 7.29 -22.61 -16.84
C PHE A 578 7.10 -23.62 -17.99
N ASN A 579 8.18 -24.21 -18.48
CA ASN A 579 8.15 -25.38 -19.37
C ASN A 579 8.33 -26.70 -18.60
N ASN A 580 8.69 -26.66 -17.32
CA ASN A 580 8.77 -27.83 -16.46
C ASN A 580 7.41 -28.14 -15.82
N SER A 581 6.84 -29.31 -16.12
CA SER A 581 5.51 -29.72 -15.63
C SER A 581 5.43 -29.81 -14.10
N GLU A 582 6.51 -30.19 -13.42
CA GLU A 582 6.57 -30.27 -11.95
C GLU A 582 6.64 -28.85 -11.34
N PHE A 583 7.25 -27.88 -12.02
CA PHE A 583 7.25 -26.48 -11.57
C PHE A 583 5.90 -25.81 -11.75
N ILE A 584 5.16 -26.15 -12.82
CA ILE A 584 3.80 -25.67 -13.02
C ILE A 584 2.93 -26.15 -11.86
N GLU A 585 3.01 -27.43 -11.49
CA GLU A 585 2.27 -27.98 -10.34
C GLU A 585 2.72 -27.35 -9.01
N PHE A 586 4.03 -27.12 -8.82
CA PHE A 586 4.56 -26.40 -7.66
C PHE A 586 4.07 -24.94 -7.58
N ASN A 587 3.97 -24.27 -8.73
CA ASN A 587 3.45 -22.92 -8.83
C ASN A 587 1.93 -22.85 -8.57
N ASP A 588 1.19 -23.86 -9.03
CA ASP A 588 -0.26 -23.99 -8.83
C ASP A 588 -0.60 -24.24 -7.35
N VAL A 589 0.16 -25.10 -6.67
CA VAL A 589 0.05 -25.33 -5.21
C VAL A 589 0.38 -24.07 -4.40
N GLY A 590 1.22 -23.19 -4.94
CA GLY A 590 1.59 -21.89 -4.36
C GLY A 590 0.68 -20.71 -4.72
N HIS A 591 -0.51 -20.94 -5.27
CA HIS A 591 -1.44 -19.89 -5.73
C HIS A 591 -0.83 -18.90 -6.74
N ASN A 592 -0.02 -19.37 -7.69
CA ASN A 592 0.64 -18.54 -8.72
C ASN A 592 1.58 -17.45 -8.21
N ARG A 593 1.97 -17.51 -6.92
CA ARG A 593 2.87 -16.53 -6.30
C ARG A 593 4.23 -16.42 -6.99
N PHE A 594 4.74 -17.53 -7.54
CA PHE A 594 6.03 -17.57 -8.23
C PHE A 594 5.95 -16.83 -9.55
N ARG A 595 4.89 -17.06 -10.34
CA ARG A 595 4.66 -16.34 -11.61
C ARG A 595 4.54 -14.83 -11.40
N ALA A 596 3.77 -14.40 -10.41
CA ALA A 596 3.62 -12.98 -10.08
C ALA A 596 4.96 -12.34 -9.67
N ALA A 597 5.74 -13.03 -8.85
CA ALA A 597 7.04 -12.54 -8.39
C ALA A 597 8.10 -12.50 -9.49
N LEU A 598 8.19 -13.55 -10.31
CA LEU A 598 9.11 -13.64 -11.45
C LEU A 598 8.79 -12.59 -12.52
N ASN A 599 7.52 -12.32 -12.80
CA ASN A 599 7.14 -11.26 -13.74
C ASN A 599 7.46 -9.86 -13.20
N LYS A 600 7.29 -9.62 -11.89
CA LYS A 600 7.68 -8.35 -11.27
C LYS A 600 9.19 -8.16 -11.25
N TYR A 601 9.94 -9.24 -11.05
CA TYR A 601 11.39 -9.21 -11.15
C TYR A 601 11.84 -9.01 -12.61
N LEU A 602 11.18 -9.65 -13.58
CA LEU A 602 11.43 -9.38 -14.99
C LEU A 602 11.13 -7.91 -15.34
N GLN A 603 10.07 -7.32 -14.80
CA GLN A 603 9.77 -5.89 -14.96
C GLN A 603 10.87 -5.02 -14.34
N TYR A 604 11.33 -5.37 -13.14
CA TYR A 604 12.44 -4.72 -12.46
C TYR A 604 13.74 -4.72 -13.28
N VAL A 605 14.13 -5.88 -13.85
CA VAL A 605 15.31 -5.98 -14.73
C VAL A 605 15.03 -5.39 -16.13
N SER A 606 13.77 -5.32 -16.56
CA SER A 606 13.39 -4.68 -17.84
C SER A 606 13.44 -3.15 -17.77
N ASP A 607 13.09 -2.56 -16.62
CA ASP A 607 13.29 -1.13 -16.35
C ASP A 607 14.80 -0.78 -16.34
N GLU A 608 15.68 -1.72 -16.01
CA GLU A 608 17.13 -1.57 -16.19
C GLU A 608 17.58 -1.59 -17.66
N ASN A 609 16.81 -2.22 -18.55
CA ASN A 609 17.15 -2.46 -19.94
C ASN A 609 16.65 -1.40 -20.94
N ILE A 610 16.17 -0.24 -20.47
CA ILE A 610 16.06 0.96 -21.31
C ILE A 610 17.46 1.45 -21.75
N ILE A 611 18.54 0.89 -21.19
CA ILE A 611 19.91 0.98 -21.72
C ILE A 611 20.10 -0.07 -22.82
N GLN A 612 19.40 0.06 -23.95
CA GLN A 612 19.92 -0.52 -25.19
C GLN A 612 20.98 0.43 -25.76
N VAL A 613 22.25 0.15 -25.44
CA VAL A 613 23.31 0.42 -26.42
C VAL A 613 23.18 -0.70 -27.46
N ALA A 614 22.28 -0.50 -28.42
CA ALA A 614 22.20 -1.35 -29.58
C ALA A 614 23.47 -1.11 -30.41
N ARG A 615 24.54 -1.88 -30.14
CA ARG A 615 25.62 -2.09 -31.11
C ARG A 615 25.05 -2.97 -32.23
N ILE A 616 24.25 -2.36 -33.08
CA ILE A 616 23.89 -2.93 -34.38
C ILE A 616 25.21 -2.96 -35.20
N PRO A 617 25.50 -4.03 -35.95
CA PRO A 617 26.68 -4.09 -36.80
C PRO A 617 26.77 -2.81 -37.65
N LYS A 618 27.95 -2.17 -37.62
CA LYS A 618 28.24 -0.96 -38.41
C LYS A 618 27.99 -1.28 -39.88
N GLU A 619 26.87 -0.82 -40.41
CA GLU A 619 26.78 -0.57 -41.85
C GLU A 619 27.77 0.55 -42.17
N ASP A 620 28.37 0.49 -43.36
CA ASP A 620 29.41 1.42 -43.84
C ASP A 620 28.79 2.79 -44.25
N VAL A 621 27.88 3.29 -43.41
CA VAL A 621 27.12 4.53 -43.59
C VAL A 621 27.80 5.61 -42.77
N ASP A 622 28.11 6.74 -43.41
CA ASP A 622 28.69 7.89 -42.72
C ASP A 622 27.64 8.54 -41.79
N LEU A 623 27.83 8.37 -40.48
CA LEU A 623 26.97 8.93 -39.44
C LEU A 623 27.39 10.35 -39.02
N THR A 624 28.46 10.90 -39.59
CA THR A 624 28.97 12.25 -39.29
C THR A 624 27.91 13.33 -39.51
N PRO A 625 27.15 13.34 -40.63
CA PRO A 625 26.13 14.36 -40.87
C PRO A 625 24.98 14.29 -39.85
N TYR A 626 24.60 13.09 -39.40
CA TYR A 626 23.59 12.93 -38.34
C TYR A 626 24.07 13.54 -37.03
N LYS A 627 25.33 13.30 -36.67
CA LYS A 627 25.94 13.82 -35.43
C LYS A 627 26.07 15.35 -35.45
N GLU A 628 26.51 15.92 -36.56
CA GLU A 628 26.63 17.37 -36.75
C GLU A 628 25.27 18.05 -36.60
N LEU A 629 24.24 17.53 -37.28
CA LEU A 629 22.90 18.07 -37.24
C LEU A 629 22.29 18.02 -35.83
N LEU A 630 22.49 16.90 -35.11
CA LEU A 630 22.07 16.75 -33.71
C LEU A 630 22.79 17.73 -32.79
N THR A 631 24.10 17.92 -32.99
CA THR A 631 24.92 18.82 -32.17
C THR A 631 24.52 20.29 -32.38
N GLU A 632 24.26 20.69 -33.62
CA GLU A 632 23.97 22.08 -33.98
C GLU A 632 22.51 22.48 -33.71
N LYS A 633 21.54 21.60 -34.02
CA LYS A 633 20.11 21.95 -33.98
C LYS A 633 19.37 21.44 -32.74
N TYR A 634 19.92 20.45 -32.02
CA TYR A 634 19.23 19.77 -30.91
C TYR A 634 20.03 19.84 -29.60
N GLU A 635 20.37 21.06 -29.18
CA GLU A 635 21.17 21.32 -27.98
C GLU A 635 20.60 20.67 -26.70
N LYS A 636 19.26 20.65 -26.55
CA LYS A 636 18.55 20.08 -25.38
C LYS A 636 18.26 18.58 -25.50
N GLY A 637 18.85 17.90 -26.49
CA GLY A 637 18.54 16.51 -26.83
C GLY A 637 17.44 16.40 -27.88
N PHE A 638 17.45 15.28 -28.60
CA PHE A 638 16.52 14.94 -29.67
C PHE A 638 15.47 13.94 -29.18
N ARG A 639 14.18 14.21 -29.37
CA ARG A 639 13.09 13.28 -28.97
C ARG A 639 12.93 12.19 -30.02
N ILE A 640 13.55 11.04 -29.79
CA ILE A 640 13.72 9.99 -30.79
C ILE A 640 12.40 9.35 -31.26
N ASP A 641 11.41 9.26 -30.38
CA ASP A 641 10.09 8.69 -30.68
C ASP A 641 9.08 9.72 -31.22
N SER A 642 9.48 11.00 -31.33
CA SER A 642 8.60 12.07 -31.79
C SER A 642 8.53 12.14 -33.31
N GLY A 643 7.39 11.78 -33.90
CA GLY A 643 7.16 11.96 -35.34
C GLY A 643 7.28 13.41 -35.81
N ILE A 644 6.98 14.39 -34.94
CA ILE A 644 7.14 15.82 -35.25
C ILE A 644 8.63 16.20 -35.30
N GLU A 645 9.45 15.72 -34.37
CA GLU A 645 10.89 16.00 -34.39
C GLU A 645 11.58 15.26 -35.53
N MET A 646 11.13 14.06 -35.87
CA MET A 646 11.64 13.34 -37.05
C MET A 646 11.41 14.13 -38.34
N LYS A 647 10.19 14.69 -38.52
CA LYS A 647 9.90 15.59 -39.66
C LYS A 647 10.79 16.83 -39.66
N LYS A 648 11.02 17.46 -38.50
CA LYS A 648 11.94 18.60 -38.37
C LYS A 648 13.38 18.22 -38.68
N PHE A 649 13.82 17.04 -38.25
CA PHE A 649 15.15 16.51 -38.53
C PHE A 649 15.37 16.34 -40.03
N LYS A 650 14.43 15.70 -40.75
CA LYS A 650 14.47 15.58 -42.22
C LYS A 650 14.48 16.95 -42.92
N HIS A 651 13.70 17.91 -42.41
CA HIS A 651 13.70 19.27 -42.95
C HIS A 651 15.03 19.99 -42.75
N PHE A 652 15.63 19.92 -41.55
CA PHE A 652 16.96 20.49 -41.30
C PHE A 652 18.04 19.80 -42.11
N TRP A 653 17.94 18.49 -42.32
CA TRP A 653 18.83 17.74 -43.20
C TRP A 653 18.78 18.29 -44.63
N GLN A 654 17.59 18.41 -45.22
CA GLN A 654 17.40 18.97 -46.56
C GLN A 654 17.95 20.40 -46.65
N ALA A 655 17.74 21.23 -45.62
CA ALA A 655 18.21 22.60 -45.59
C ALA A 655 19.75 22.72 -45.50
N GLN A 656 20.40 21.81 -44.76
CA GLN A 656 21.85 21.86 -44.51
C GLN A 656 22.66 21.16 -45.61
N TYR A 657 22.17 20.03 -46.12
CA TYR A 657 22.91 19.16 -47.06
C TYR A 657 22.32 19.16 -48.48
N GLY A 658 21.20 19.85 -48.73
CA GLY A 658 20.58 20.01 -50.06
C GLY A 658 20.03 18.71 -50.66
N THR A 659 20.04 17.60 -49.92
CA THR A 659 19.63 16.26 -50.33
C THR A 659 18.50 15.77 -49.43
N GLU A 660 17.58 14.98 -50.00
CA GLU A 660 16.46 14.43 -49.23
C GLU A 660 16.90 13.16 -48.51
N LEU A 661 16.54 13.04 -47.23
CA LEU A 661 16.89 11.87 -46.43
C LEU A 661 15.97 10.70 -46.82
N THR A 662 16.44 9.85 -47.73
CA THR A 662 15.66 8.76 -48.34
C THR A 662 15.43 7.57 -47.40
N ALA A 663 16.13 7.51 -46.27
CA ALA A 663 15.93 6.47 -45.26
C ALA A 663 14.56 6.63 -44.57
N ASP A 664 13.93 5.50 -44.24
CA ASP A 664 12.70 5.48 -43.45
C ASP A 664 12.97 5.91 -42.00
N ASP A 665 11.90 6.25 -41.28
CA ASP A 665 11.99 6.80 -39.93
C ASP A 665 12.65 5.81 -38.94
N ASP A 666 12.44 4.50 -39.09
CA ASP A 666 13.01 3.50 -38.18
C ASP A 666 14.50 3.31 -38.41
N THR A 667 14.94 3.34 -39.67
CA THR A 667 16.35 3.35 -40.03
C THR A 667 17.07 4.59 -39.50
N ILE A 668 16.44 5.77 -39.60
CA ILE A 668 17.01 7.01 -39.04
C ILE A 668 17.11 6.94 -37.52
N ARG A 669 16.09 6.41 -36.82
CA ARG A 669 16.14 6.19 -35.37
C ARG A 669 17.30 5.28 -35.00
N SER A 670 17.48 4.18 -35.74
CA SER A 670 18.60 3.25 -35.55
C SER A 670 19.96 3.96 -35.68
N TYR A 671 20.16 4.76 -36.73
CA TYR A 671 21.40 5.53 -36.93
C TYR A 671 21.65 6.55 -35.82
N ILE A 672 20.61 7.28 -35.38
CA ILE A 672 20.72 8.22 -34.27
C ILE A 672 21.06 7.50 -32.96
N SER A 673 20.45 6.34 -32.69
CA SER A 673 20.75 5.54 -31.49
C SER A 673 22.19 5.04 -31.43
N GLN A 674 22.88 4.88 -32.56
CA GLN A 674 24.29 4.45 -32.58
C GLN A 674 25.27 5.54 -32.13
N ILE A 675 24.90 6.82 -32.24
CA ILE A 675 25.77 7.98 -31.97
C ILE A 675 25.31 8.82 -30.77
N THR A 676 24.24 8.41 -30.08
CA THR A 676 23.65 9.14 -28.96
C THR A 676 23.47 8.27 -27.72
N ILE A 677 23.37 8.93 -26.56
CA ILE A 677 22.92 8.34 -25.30
C ILE A 677 21.43 8.60 -25.16
N ARG A 678 20.63 7.54 -25.06
CA ARG A 678 19.21 7.65 -24.76
C ARG A 678 18.98 7.75 -23.26
N TYR A 679 18.26 8.77 -22.83
CA TYR A 679 17.72 8.88 -21.48
C TYR A 679 16.26 9.31 -21.56
N GLN A 680 15.37 8.42 -21.12
CA GLN A 680 13.91 8.55 -21.33
C GLN A 680 13.61 8.73 -22.83
N ASP A 681 12.82 9.75 -23.18
CA ASP A 681 12.41 10.05 -24.56
C ASP A 681 13.50 10.75 -25.39
N PHE A 682 14.61 11.15 -24.76
CA PHE A 682 15.62 12.00 -25.39
C PHE A 682 16.91 11.24 -25.74
N ALA A 683 17.50 11.62 -26.87
CA ALA A 683 18.79 11.17 -27.38
C ALA A 683 19.78 12.35 -27.33
N TYR A 684 20.90 12.16 -26.64
CA TYR A 684 21.92 13.18 -26.42
C TYR A 684 23.24 12.81 -27.09
N VAL A 685 23.90 13.76 -27.75
CA VAL A 685 25.26 13.56 -28.27
C VAL A 685 26.25 13.54 -27.10
N PRO A 686 26.99 12.43 -26.85
CA PRO A 686 27.82 12.24 -25.66
C PRO A 686 28.84 13.35 -25.42
N GLU A 687 29.48 13.85 -26.49
CA GLU A 687 30.51 14.89 -26.39
C GLU A 687 29.96 16.24 -25.94
N THR A 688 28.64 16.43 -26.07
CA THR A 688 27.95 17.65 -25.63
C THR A 688 27.37 17.53 -24.23
N MET A 689 27.37 16.33 -23.63
CA MET A 689 26.77 16.10 -22.32
C MET A 689 27.65 16.56 -21.16
N LEU A 690 28.97 16.40 -21.31
CA LEU A 690 29.95 16.79 -20.31
C LEU A 690 31.25 17.19 -20.99
N ALA A 691 31.73 18.40 -20.71
CA ALA A 691 32.99 18.91 -21.24
C ALA A 691 34.18 17.93 -21.00
N PRO A 692 35.14 17.82 -21.94
CA PRO A 692 36.24 16.84 -21.85
C PRO A 692 37.06 16.91 -20.54
N ALA A 693 37.36 18.11 -20.05
CA ALA A 693 38.11 18.31 -18.81
C ALA A 693 37.33 17.86 -17.56
N LYS A 694 36.02 18.15 -17.51
CA LYS A 694 35.12 17.71 -16.42
C LYS A 694 34.94 16.20 -16.44
N ARG A 695 34.82 15.60 -17.64
CA ARG A 695 34.79 14.14 -17.83
C ARG A 695 36.05 13.47 -17.31
N GLU A 696 37.22 14.01 -17.62
CA GLU A 696 38.50 13.46 -17.13
C GLU A 696 38.57 13.52 -15.60
N ARG A 697 38.21 14.65 -14.98
CA ARG A 697 38.16 14.78 -13.53
C ARG A 697 37.18 13.80 -12.87
N LEU A 698 35.98 13.62 -13.43
CA LEU A 698 35.00 12.63 -12.94
C LEU A 698 35.60 11.22 -12.95
N LEU A 699 36.23 10.82 -14.05
CA LEU A 699 36.87 9.52 -14.17
C LEU A 699 38.04 9.37 -13.19
N SER A 700 38.91 10.37 -13.05
CA SER A 700 40.01 10.36 -12.08
C SER A 700 39.53 10.24 -10.63
N TYR A 701 38.41 10.87 -10.28
CA TYR A 701 37.81 10.75 -8.95
C TYR A 701 37.31 9.34 -8.69
N VAL A 702 36.64 8.72 -9.66
CA VAL A 702 36.17 7.33 -9.53
C VAL A 702 37.35 6.38 -9.37
N ILE A 703 38.39 6.53 -10.20
CA ILE A 703 39.62 5.70 -10.11
C ILE A 703 40.25 5.82 -8.74
N SER A 704 40.51 7.05 -8.28
CA SER A 704 41.23 7.27 -7.02
C SER A 704 40.47 6.72 -5.82
N ASN A 705 39.14 6.81 -5.81
CA ASN A 705 38.32 6.26 -4.72
C ASN A 705 38.34 4.73 -4.70
N LEU A 706 38.26 4.08 -5.87
CA LEU A 706 38.33 2.63 -5.98
C LEU A 706 39.74 2.10 -5.64
N ASP A 707 40.79 2.77 -6.12
CA ASP A 707 42.19 2.42 -5.81
C ASP A 707 42.55 2.59 -4.33
N ASN A 708 41.89 3.54 -3.64
CA ASN A 708 42.02 3.75 -2.19
C ASN A 708 41.23 2.71 -1.35
N GLY A 709 40.74 1.64 -1.97
CA GLY A 709 40.11 0.51 -1.27
C GLY A 709 38.61 0.68 -0.97
N LYS A 710 37.94 1.69 -1.54
CA LYS A 710 36.47 1.77 -1.44
C LYS A 710 35.84 0.73 -2.35
N PRO A 711 34.90 -0.10 -1.84
CA PRO A 711 34.33 -1.20 -2.63
C PRO A 711 33.45 -0.70 -3.78
N ALA A 712 32.71 0.39 -3.55
CA ALA A 712 31.86 1.00 -4.57
C ALA A 712 31.59 2.48 -4.28
N ILE A 713 31.15 3.20 -5.30
CA ILE A 713 30.73 4.60 -5.23
C ILE A 713 29.31 4.68 -5.76
N TYR A 714 28.36 5.15 -4.94
CA TYR A 714 26.96 5.26 -5.36
C TYR A 714 26.74 6.46 -6.29
N PHE A 715 25.88 6.32 -7.30
CA PHE A 715 25.61 7.40 -8.27
C PHE A 715 24.99 8.64 -7.62
N ASP A 716 24.16 8.49 -6.59
CA ASP A 716 23.63 9.63 -5.85
C ASP A 716 24.72 10.38 -5.09
N ALA A 717 25.65 9.65 -4.46
CA ALA A 717 26.80 10.22 -3.78
C ALA A 717 27.75 10.94 -4.77
N LEU A 718 28.04 10.28 -5.90
CA LEU A 718 28.87 10.83 -6.96
C LEU A 718 28.23 12.05 -7.63
N PHE A 719 26.92 12.04 -7.86
CA PHE A 719 26.19 13.19 -8.40
C PHE A 719 26.25 14.37 -7.43
N ASN A 720 26.04 14.12 -6.13
CA ASN A 720 26.10 15.16 -5.11
C ASN A 720 27.49 15.81 -5.05
N GLU A 721 28.56 15.01 -5.09
CA GLU A 721 29.95 15.50 -5.12
C GLU A 721 30.23 16.43 -6.32
N PHE A 722 29.67 16.12 -7.49
CA PHE A 722 29.90 16.87 -8.72
C PHE A 722 28.76 17.87 -9.06
N THR A 723 27.89 18.19 -8.10
CA THR A 723 26.67 18.99 -8.37
C THR A 723 27.00 20.32 -9.04
N VAL A 724 28.05 21.01 -8.58
CA VAL A 724 28.45 22.32 -9.10
C VAL A 724 28.95 22.21 -10.54
N GLU A 725 29.78 21.21 -10.82
CA GLU A 725 30.34 20.99 -12.15
C GLU A 725 29.29 20.53 -13.17
N LEU A 726 28.30 19.74 -12.72
CA LEU A 726 27.22 19.19 -13.55
C LEU A 726 26.06 20.17 -13.78
N GLN A 727 25.86 21.17 -12.91
CA GLN A 727 24.79 22.18 -13.04
C GLN A 727 24.86 22.97 -14.36
N GLU A 728 26.07 23.23 -14.86
CA GLU A 728 26.31 23.94 -16.11
C GLU A 728 26.31 23.02 -17.34
N GLU A 729 26.10 21.71 -17.14
CA GLU A 729 26.21 20.67 -18.16
C GLU A 729 24.85 19.98 -18.38
N LYS A 730 24.78 18.98 -19.26
CA LYS A 730 23.51 18.31 -19.62
C LYS A 730 23.21 17.07 -18.77
N ILE A 731 23.74 16.99 -17.54
CA ILE A 731 23.54 15.87 -16.62
C ILE A 731 22.82 16.38 -15.37
N TYR A 732 21.52 16.10 -15.28
CA TYR A 732 20.64 16.76 -14.29
C TYR A 732 20.31 15.93 -13.06
N ASN A 733 20.60 14.63 -13.07
CA ASN A 733 20.33 13.72 -11.95
C ASN A 733 21.27 12.51 -11.99
N SER A 734 21.29 11.76 -10.88
CA SER A 734 22.14 10.58 -10.70
C SER A 734 21.85 9.46 -11.71
N ALA A 735 20.58 9.26 -12.10
CA ALA A 735 20.22 8.27 -13.11
C ALA A 735 20.79 8.62 -14.51
N MET A 736 20.78 9.90 -14.88
CA MET A 736 21.37 10.38 -16.13
C MET A 736 22.90 10.29 -16.08
N LEU A 737 23.51 10.57 -14.92
CA LEU A 737 24.94 10.35 -14.68
C LEU A 737 25.30 8.87 -14.85
N LYS A 738 24.50 7.95 -14.32
CA LYS A 738 24.67 6.50 -14.55
C LYS A 738 24.63 6.15 -16.04
N THR A 739 23.64 6.65 -16.78
CA THR A 739 23.54 6.36 -18.22
C THR A 739 24.75 6.90 -18.98
N TYR A 740 25.19 8.12 -18.67
CA TYR A 740 26.38 8.72 -19.27
C TYR A 740 27.65 7.93 -18.93
N MET A 741 27.84 7.58 -17.65
CA MET A 741 28.95 6.75 -17.19
C MET A 741 28.94 5.38 -17.87
N SER A 742 27.77 4.77 -18.08
CA SER A 742 27.63 3.49 -18.78
C SER A 742 28.10 3.57 -20.22
N TYR A 743 27.83 4.68 -20.91
CA TYR A 743 28.29 4.89 -22.27
C TYR A 743 29.81 5.08 -22.37
N ILE A 744 30.40 5.90 -21.49
CA ILE A 744 31.85 6.14 -21.50
C ILE A 744 32.64 5.00 -20.87
N ASN A 745 31.97 4.11 -20.12
CA ASN A 745 32.55 2.90 -19.54
C ASN A 745 32.83 1.88 -20.64
N GLN A 746 33.96 2.04 -21.31
CA GLN A 746 34.48 1.11 -22.32
C GLN A 746 35.00 -0.20 -21.69
N GLY A 747 34.27 -0.76 -20.72
CA GLY A 747 34.65 -1.95 -19.95
C GLY A 747 35.72 -1.70 -18.88
N LYS A 748 35.87 -0.46 -18.39
CA LYS A 748 36.88 -0.10 -17.37
C LYS A 748 36.42 -0.37 -15.94
N TYR A 749 35.13 -0.27 -15.66
CA TYR A 749 34.52 -0.47 -14.35
C TYR A 749 33.32 -1.40 -14.47
N PHE A 750 32.90 -1.95 -13.35
CA PHE A 750 31.56 -2.51 -13.24
C PHE A 750 30.56 -1.43 -12.84
N ILE A 751 29.48 -1.35 -13.59
CA ILE A 751 28.34 -0.48 -13.27
C ILE A 751 27.26 -1.37 -12.70
N GLY A 752 27.12 -1.31 -11.37
CA GLY A 752 26.01 -1.88 -10.67
C GLY A 752 24.76 -1.02 -10.84
N ARG A 753 23.69 -1.43 -10.17
CA ARG A 753 22.40 -0.76 -10.28
C ARG A 753 22.44 0.70 -9.84
N ASN A 754 23.00 0.94 -8.67
CA ASN A 754 23.06 2.26 -8.05
C ASN A 754 24.49 2.72 -7.75
N TYR A 755 25.49 1.97 -8.19
CA TYR A 755 26.89 2.21 -7.84
C TYR A 755 27.86 1.83 -8.96
N VAL A 756 29.10 2.28 -8.84
CA VAL A 756 30.25 1.91 -9.65
C VAL A 756 31.28 1.19 -8.78
N SER A 757 31.81 0.07 -9.22
CA SER A 757 32.90 -0.67 -8.56
C SER A 757 34.00 -1.03 -9.56
N ALA A 758 35.17 -1.44 -9.04
CA ALA A 758 36.31 -1.82 -9.89
C ALA A 758 35.95 -2.96 -10.86
N ASP A 759 35.24 -3.98 -10.36
CA ASP A 759 34.76 -5.11 -11.15
C ASP A 759 33.44 -5.66 -10.59
N ASN A 760 32.82 -6.62 -11.28
CA ASN A 760 31.61 -7.30 -10.82
C ASN A 760 31.90 -8.32 -9.70
N HIS A 761 33.16 -8.35 -9.22
CA HIS A 761 33.66 -9.23 -8.18
C HIS A 761 33.66 -8.62 -6.78
N VAL A 762 33.67 -7.28 -6.71
CA VAL A 762 33.64 -6.56 -5.45
C VAL A 762 32.32 -6.78 -4.70
N GLU A 763 32.41 -7.17 -3.43
CA GLU A 763 31.27 -7.18 -2.52
C GLU A 763 30.96 -5.76 -2.06
N VAL A 764 29.72 -5.33 -2.30
CA VAL A 764 29.24 -4.02 -1.87
C VAL A 764 28.24 -4.20 -0.74
N ASN A 765 28.68 -3.94 0.49
CA ASN A 765 27.82 -4.00 1.67
C ASN A 765 27.99 -2.74 2.52
N PRO A 766 27.14 -1.71 2.32
CA PRO A 766 27.26 -0.46 3.06
C PRO A 766 26.99 -0.62 4.56
N ILE A 767 26.28 -1.68 4.99
CA ILE A 767 26.09 -2.00 6.41
C ILE A 767 27.42 -2.41 7.02
N ASP A 768 28.20 -3.25 6.33
CA ASP A 768 29.52 -3.68 6.79
C ASP A 768 30.49 -2.50 6.84
N GLU A 769 30.42 -1.56 5.89
CA GLU A 769 31.23 -0.35 5.90
C GLU A 769 30.94 0.53 7.11
N VAL A 770 29.66 0.79 7.41
CA VAL A 770 29.23 1.53 8.61
C VAL A 770 29.65 0.80 9.88
N ARG A 771 29.46 -0.52 9.94
CA ARG A 771 29.87 -1.37 11.07
C ARG A 771 31.38 -1.30 11.31
N ASN A 772 32.17 -1.54 10.27
CA ASN A 772 33.62 -1.55 10.38
C ASN A 772 34.14 -0.17 10.80
N TYR A 773 33.56 0.91 10.28
CA TYR A 773 33.92 2.26 10.70
C TYR A 773 33.66 2.49 12.19
N LEU A 774 32.46 2.15 12.70
CA LEU A 774 32.11 2.34 14.11
C LEU A 774 32.91 1.44 15.06
N ILE A 775 33.20 0.18 14.66
CA ILE A 775 34.04 -0.73 15.43
C ILE A 775 35.49 -0.22 15.49
N LEU A 776 36.04 0.24 14.36
CA LEU A 776 37.42 0.72 14.28
C LEU A 776 37.66 1.93 15.20
N HIS A 777 36.70 2.84 15.29
CA HIS A 777 36.82 4.04 16.13
C HIS A 777 36.54 3.73 17.62
N GLY A 778 35.76 2.69 17.92
CA GLY A 778 35.54 2.22 19.30
C GLY A 778 34.84 3.23 20.21
N THR A 779 34.19 4.27 19.65
CA THR A 779 33.52 5.34 20.38
C THR A 779 32.27 5.81 19.64
N THR A 780 31.57 6.80 20.20
CA THR A 780 30.40 7.45 19.60
C THR A 780 30.81 8.38 18.47
N ILE A 781 30.15 8.26 17.32
CA ILE A 781 30.39 9.07 16.12
C ILE A 781 29.08 9.76 15.72
N SER A 782 29.18 11.03 15.32
CA SER A 782 28.02 11.78 14.81
C SER A 782 27.56 11.27 13.44
N THR A 783 26.27 11.42 13.14
CA THR A 783 25.72 11.07 11.82
C THR A 783 26.37 11.90 10.71
N GLU A 784 26.69 13.17 10.99
CA GLU A 784 27.37 14.08 10.08
C GLU A 784 28.77 13.59 9.75
N GLU A 785 29.56 13.21 10.75
CA GLU A 785 30.91 12.68 10.56
C GLU A 785 30.91 11.36 9.78
N LEU A 786 29.97 10.44 10.08
CA LEU A 786 29.80 9.22 9.30
C LEU A 786 29.50 9.51 7.83
N CYS A 787 28.62 10.47 7.54
CA CYS A 787 28.28 10.86 6.18
C CYS A 787 29.45 11.50 5.43
N GLU A 788 30.29 12.29 6.12
CA GLU A 788 31.49 12.88 5.54
C GLU A 788 32.54 11.81 5.21
N LYS A 789 32.76 10.87 6.13
CA LYS A 789 33.83 9.85 6.02
C LYS A 789 33.46 8.72 5.07
N LEU A 790 32.18 8.39 5.00
CA LEU A 790 31.61 7.41 4.06
C LEU A 790 30.87 8.13 2.91
N SER A 791 31.43 9.25 2.42
CA SER A 791 30.81 10.10 1.40
C SER A 791 30.54 9.40 0.06
N HIS A 792 31.13 8.24 -0.19
CA HIS A 792 30.83 7.39 -1.35
C HIS A 792 29.48 6.65 -1.21
N ILE A 793 28.86 6.68 -0.03
CA ILE A 793 27.53 6.15 0.28
C ILE A 793 26.57 7.34 0.47
N PRO A 794 25.33 7.31 -0.06
CA PRO A 794 24.40 8.43 0.11
C PRO A 794 24.03 8.63 1.59
N SER A 795 24.01 9.88 2.06
CA SER A 795 23.72 10.20 3.48
C SER A 795 22.40 9.60 3.96
N ARG A 796 21.35 9.64 3.12
CA ARG A 796 20.06 9.00 3.42
C ARG A 796 20.18 7.49 3.65
N LYS A 797 21.05 6.81 2.90
CA LYS A 797 21.30 5.38 3.05
C LYS A 797 22.02 5.10 4.38
N ILE A 798 22.99 5.93 4.77
CA ILE A 798 23.66 5.83 6.08
C ILE A 798 22.65 6.02 7.21
N THR A 799 21.85 7.09 7.19
CA THR A 799 20.83 7.34 8.23
C THR A 799 19.83 6.19 8.34
N TYR A 800 19.40 5.63 7.20
CA TYR A 800 18.52 4.47 7.17
C TYR A 800 19.17 3.21 7.78
N ILE A 801 20.44 2.95 7.44
CA ILE A 801 21.21 1.82 8.00
C ILE A 801 21.29 1.94 9.52
N LEU A 802 21.63 3.13 10.04
CA LEU A 802 21.70 3.39 11.49
C LEU A 802 20.35 3.21 12.19
N ALA A 803 19.24 3.59 11.57
CA ALA A 803 17.91 3.51 12.18
C ALA A 803 17.29 2.10 12.14
N THR A 804 17.66 1.26 11.17
CA THR A 804 16.99 -0.03 10.93
C THR A 804 17.73 -1.25 11.49
N ASN A 805 19.03 -1.14 11.73
CA ASN A 805 19.84 -2.25 12.22
C ASN A 805 20.13 -2.07 13.72
N ARG A 806 19.70 -3.03 14.53
CA ARG A 806 19.82 -2.97 16.00
C ARG A 806 21.26 -2.96 16.53
N GLU A 807 22.24 -3.28 15.70
CA GLU A 807 23.66 -3.27 16.07
C GLU A 807 24.24 -1.85 16.20
N PHE A 808 23.58 -0.86 15.60
CA PHE A 808 23.93 0.55 15.72
C PHE A 808 23.10 1.19 16.81
N ILE A 809 23.75 1.49 17.93
CA ILE A 809 23.11 2.00 19.13
C ILE A 809 23.16 3.52 19.12
N SER A 810 22.01 4.17 19.29
CA SER A 810 21.97 5.62 19.42
C SER A 810 22.47 6.06 20.79
N ASN A 811 23.35 7.05 20.81
CA ASN A 811 23.79 7.73 22.02
C ASN A 811 23.03 9.05 22.27
N GLY A 812 22.00 9.33 21.46
CA GLY A 812 21.25 10.58 21.45
C GLY A 812 21.94 11.68 20.65
N LYS A 813 21.22 12.78 20.41
CA LYS A 813 21.70 13.96 19.67
C LYS A 813 22.32 13.66 18.28
N GLY A 814 21.94 12.55 17.64
CA GLY A 814 22.47 12.14 16.33
C GLY A 814 23.79 11.38 16.37
N GLU A 815 24.25 10.96 17.56
CA GLU A 815 25.45 10.14 17.74
C GLU A 815 25.12 8.65 17.81
N TYR A 816 26.00 7.81 17.27
CA TYR A 816 25.86 6.37 17.21
C TYR A 816 27.18 5.65 17.54
N PHE A 817 27.07 4.45 18.12
CA PHE A 817 28.19 3.53 18.29
C PHE A 817 27.73 2.10 17.98
N HIS A 818 28.67 1.19 17.76
CA HIS A 818 28.34 -0.21 17.54
C HIS A 818 28.23 -0.96 18.87
N ALA A 819 27.25 -1.85 19.04
CA ALA A 819 27.01 -2.57 20.30
C ALA A 819 28.23 -3.39 20.79
N ASN A 820 29.08 -3.88 19.88
CA ASN A 820 30.32 -4.58 20.24
C ASN A 820 31.47 -3.67 20.69
N SER A 821 31.35 -2.35 20.52
CA SER A 821 32.31 -1.38 21.06
C SER A 821 32.13 -1.15 22.57
N MET A 822 31.06 -1.70 23.17
CA MET A 822 30.83 -1.67 24.61
C MET A 822 31.76 -2.66 25.32
N ASP A 823 32.57 -2.18 26.26
CA ASP A 823 33.46 -3.00 27.06
C ASP A 823 32.69 -3.70 28.19
N ILE A 824 32.31 -4.95 27.93
CA ILE A 824 31.65 -5.84 28.89
C ILE A 824 32.15 -7.27 28.69
N SER A 825 32.60 -7.91 29.77
CA SER A 825 33.02 -9.31 29.71
C SER A 825 31.81 -10.26 29.68
N SER A 826 32.02 -11.49 29.20
CA SER A 826 30.96 -12.52 29.21
C SER A 826 30.46 -12.83 30.63
N GLN A 827 31.33 -12.74 31.65
CA GLN A 827 30.92 -12.93 33.04
C GLN A 827 30.05 -11.78 33.53
N GLU A 828 30.44 -10.52 33.31
CA GLU A 828 29.63 -9.35 33.68
C GLU A 828 28.28 -9.37 32.96
N LEU A 829 28.24 -9.77 31.69
CA LEU A 829 27.00 -9.90 30.94
C LEU A 829 26.09 -11.02 31.51
N SER A 830 26.68 -12.16 31.91
CA SER A 830 25.95 -13.25 32.56
C SER A 830 25.38 -12.83 33.93
N ASP A 831 26.14 -12.06 34.70
CA ASP A 831 25.69 -11.56 35.99
C ASP A 831 24.55 -10.54 35.84
N ILE A 832 24.62 -9.67 34.83
CA ILE A 832 23.53 -8.74 34.47
C ILE A 832 22.30 -9.51 34.00
N GLN A 833 22.46 -10.59 33.24
CA GLN A 833 21.35 -11.45 32.86
C GLN A 833 20.64 -12.03 34.09
N GLU A 834 21.37 -12.57 35.07
CA GLU A 834 20.78 -13.10 36.31
C GLU A 834 20.07 -12.00 37.12
N MET A 835 20.64 -10.80 37.16
CA MET A 835 20.04 -9.62 37.77
C MET A 835 18.68 -9.27 37.12
N ILE A 836 18.63 -9.19 35.78
CA ILE A 836 17.39 -8.93 35.04
C ILE A 836 16.36 -10.02 35.34
N GLN A 837 16.76 -11.29 35.25
CA GLN A 837 15.87 -12.43 35.51
C GLN A 837 15.26 -12.37 36.91
N LYS A 838 16.06 -12.05 37.93
CA LYS A 838 15.58 -11.92 39.30
C LYS A 838 14.55 -10.80 39.44
N SER A 839 14.81 -9.63 38.84
CA SER A 839 13.87 -8.51 38.87
C SER A 839 12.56 -8.87 38.17
N ILE A 840 12.62 -9.54 37.03
CA ILE A 840 11.44 -10.01 36.29
C ILE A 840 10.65 -11.06 37.11
N ILE A 841 11.30 -12.00 37.79
CA ILE A 841 10.59 -12.97 38.65
C ILE A 841 9.84 -12.25 39.79
N GLU A 842 10.47 -11.27 40.43
CA GLU A 842 9.90 -10.54 41.56
C GLU A 842 8.80 -9.55 41.14
N LYS A 843 9.01 -8.82 40.03
CA LYS A 843 8.18 -7.65 39.64
C LYS A 843 7.43 -7.84 38.32
N GLN A 844 7.65 -8.93 37.59
CA GLN A 844 7.17 -9.25 36.22
C GLN A 844 7.86 -8.50 35.09
N PHE A 845 8.60 -7.43 35.40
CA PHE A 845 9.37 -6.65 34.44
C PHE A 845 10.51 -5.94 35.19
N MET A 846 11.47 -5.42 34.44
CA MET A 846 12.49 -4.48 34.90
C MET A 846 12.45 -3.23 34.03
N THR A 847 12.74 -2.05 34.57
CA THR A 847 12.88 -0.86 33.71
C THR A 847 14.31 -0.70 33.20
N GLY A 848 14.47 -0.07 32.04
CA GLY A 848 15.80 0.26 31.51
C GLY A 848 16.59 1.19 32.42
N THR A 849 15.91 2.10 33.11
CA THR A 849 16.51 2.98 34.14
C THR A 849 17.02 2.16 35.33
N GLU A 850 16.17 1.29 35.87
CA GLU A 850 16.52 0.39 36.96
C GLU A 850 17.70 -0.52 36.59
N LEU A 851 17.74 -1.02 35.35
CA LEU A 851 18.87 -1.81 34.86
C LEU A 851 20.19 -1.04 34.98
N VAL A 852 20.24 0.19 34.48
CA VAL A 852 21.46 1.00 34.51
C VAL A 852 21.82 1.40 35.94
N GLU A 853 20.84 1.74 36.78
CA GLU A 853 21.05 2.03 38.21
C GLU A 853 21.62 0.83 38.97
N GLU A 854 21.03 -0.37 38.79
CA GLU A 854 21.52 -1.59 39.43
C GLU A 854 22.91 -1.99 38.95
N ILE A 855 23.23 -1.78 37.66
CA ILE A 855 24.60 -1.93 37.15
C ILE A 855 25.52 -0.93 37.84
N GLY A 856 25.11 0.33 38.00
CA GLY A 856 25.91 1.33 38.71
C GLY A 856 26.18 0.97 40.17
N ILE A 857 25.25 0.28 40.84
CA ILE A 857 25.40 -0.16 42.23
C ILE A 857 26.26 -1.43 42.33
N LYS A 858 26.00 -2.46 41.52
CA LYS A 858 26.62 -3.79 41.65
C LYS A 858 27.89 -3.94 40.82
N TYR A 859 27.96 -3.25 39.68
CA TYR A 859 29.04 -3.32 38.70
C TYR A 859 29.52 -1.91 38.27
N PRO A 860 29.88 -1.00 39.21
CA PRO A 860 30.21 0.39 38.87
C PRO A 860 31.33 0.51 37.83
N LYS A 861 32.31 -0.42 37.86
CA LYS A 861 33.41 -0.48 36.90
C LYS A 861 32.95 -0.69 35.45
N VAL A 862 31.78 -1.29 35.22
CA VAL A 862 31.21 -1.41 33.86
C VAL A 862 30.86 -0.02 33.34
N LEU A 863 30.28 0.85 34.17
CA LEU A 863 29.92 2.21 33.76
C LEU A 863 31.14 3.15 33.71
N GLU A 864 32.04 3.06 34.70
CA GLU A 864 33.25 3.90 34.80
C GLU A 864 34.19 3.76 33.59
N ARG A 865 34.24 2.58 32.95
CA ARG A 865 35.07 2.33 31.77
C ARG A 865 34.58 3.02 30.51
N GLN A 866 33.32 3.47 30.48
CA GLN A 866 32.66 3.95 29.26
C GLN A 866 31.80 5.20 29.47
N PRO A 867 32.37 6.30 30.00
CA PRO A 867 31.64 7.54 30.27
C PRO A 867 31.08 8.24 29.01
N GLN A 868 31.51 7.84 27.82
CA GLN A 868 31.03 8.36 26.54
C GLN A 868 29.61 7.87 26.19
N TYR A 869 29.16 6.75 26.78
CA TYR A 869 27.83 6.21 26.50
C TYR A 869 26.79 6.74 27.49
N SER A 870 25.65 7.14 26.94
CA SER A 870 24.45 7.52 27.69
C SER A 870 23.80 6.30 28.35
N GLU A 871 22.96 6.54 29.37
CA GLU A 871 22.24 5.47 30.08
C GLU A 871 21.38 4.63 29.13
N PHE A 872 20.64 5.26 28.20
CA PHE A 872 19.84 4.53 27.22
C PHE A 872 20.71 3.84 26.16
N GLY A 873 21.88 4.40 25.81
CA GLY A 873 22.86 3.73 24.95
C GLY A 873 23.39 2.45 25.59
N ILE A 874 23.73 2.49 26.88
CA ILE A 874 24.17 1.31 27.65
C ILE A 874 23.03 0.27 27.71
N ARG A 875 21.80 0.70 28.04
CA ARG A 875 20.62 -0.16 28.04
C ARG A 875 20.45 -0.89 26.70
N ASP A 876 20.48 -0.15 25.59
CA ASP A 876 20.23 -0.71 24.26
C ASP A 876 21.37 -1.61 23.79
N ALA A 877 22.62 -1.29 24.13
CA ALA A 877 23.75 -2.16 23.85
C ALA A 877 23.67 -3.49 24.62
N ILE A 878 23.23 -3.45 25.89
CA ILE A 878 22.94 -4.67 26.67
C ILE A 878 21.76 -5.43 26.05
N GLY A 879 20.69 -4.73 25.69
CA GLY A 879 19.52 -5.34 25.04
C GLY A 879 19.86 -6.03 23.72
N TYR A 880 20.79 -5.46 22.94
CA TYR A 880 21.33 -6.11 21.76
C TYR A 880 22.11 -7.39 22.09
N LYS A 881 22.99 -7.34 23.10
CA LYS A 881 23.81 -8.50 23.52
C LYS A 881 22.98 -9.63 24.15
N LEU A 882 21.87 -9.29 24.81
CA LEU A 882 20.93 -10.24 25.43
C LEU A 882 19.70 -10.54 24.54
N ASN A 883 19.77 -10.19 23.25
CA ASN A 883 18.67 -10.41 22.32
C ASN A 883 18.31 -11.91 22.23
N GLY A 884 17.01 -12.19 22.34
CA GLY A 884 16.47 -13.56 22.37
C GLY A 884 16.30 -14.15 23.77
N LEU A 885 16.90 -13.55 24.81
CA LEU A 885 16.67 -13.95 26.21
C LEU A 885 15.57 -13.10 26.86
N PHE A 886 15.61 -11.79 26.62
CA PHE A 886 14.61 -10.85 27.11
C PHE A 886 14.03 -10.03 25.97
N SER A 887 12.82 -9.49 26.19
CA SER A 887 12.27 -8.46 25.32
C SER A 887 12.53 -7.08 25.89
N PHE A 888 13.14 -6.21 25.09
CA PHE A 888 13.35 -4.79 25.37
C PHE A 888 12.36 -3.97 24.54
N ASN A 889 11.32 -3.45 25.19
CA ASN A 889 10.28 -2.63 24.57
C ASN A 889 10.26 -1.23 25.19
N GLY A 890 10.95 -0.30 24.56
CA GLY A 890 11.15 1.04 25.10
C GLY A 890 11.94 0.98 26.40
N ASN A 891 11.34 1.47 27.50
CA ASN A 891 11.96 1.41 28.83
C ASN A 891 11.58 0.15 29.62
N ILE A 892 10.81 -0.79 29.04
CA ILE A 892 10.37 -2.01 29.72
C ILE A 892 11.17 -3.21 29.22
N ILE A 893 11.67 -3.98 30.18
CA ILE A 893 12.38 -5.25 29.96
C ILE A 893 11.50 -6.35 30.55
N SER A 894 11.18 -7.35 29.75
CA SER A 894 10.30 -8.47 30.13
C SER A 894 10.83 -9.79 29.58
N GLU A 895 10.18 -10.89 29.94
CA GLU A 895 10.44 -12.19 29.32
C GLU A 895 10.34 -12.10 27.79
N SER A 896 11.16 -12.89 27.10
CA SER A 896 11.28 -12.84 25.64
C SER A 896 9.96 -13.09 24.88
N ASP A 897 9.01 -13.81 25.48
CA ASP A 897 7.72 -14.17 24.89
C ASP A 897 6.58 -13.18 25.20
N GLN A 898 6.71 -12.37 26.26
CA GLN A 898 5.64 -11.44 26.67
C GLN A 898 5.67 -10.10 25.94
N ASN A 899 6.87 -9.57 25.67
CA ASN A 899 7.07 -8.27 25.01
C ASN A 899 6.21 -7.12 25.59
N LEU A 900 6.20 -6.99 26.92
CA LEU A 900 5.35 -6.04 27.63
C LEU A 900 5.64 -4.59 27.22
N SER A 901 4.60 -3.85 26.84
CA SER A 901 4.67 -2.40 26.68
C SER A 901 4.40 -1.68 28.01
N MET A 902 4.68 -0.37 28.06
CA MET A 902 4.31 0.48 29.21
C MET A 902 2.81 0.41 29.52
N SER A 903 1.97 0.31 28.48
CA SER A 903 0.51 0.16 28.63
C SER A 903 0.14 -1.18 29.29
N ASP A 904 0.81 -2.27 28.90
CA ASP A 904 0.58 -3.59 29.47
C ASP A 904 0.97 -3.65 30.95
N VAL A 905 2.05 -2.96 31.34
CA VAL A 905 2.46 -2.86 32.75
C VAL A 905 1.35 -2.21 33.59
N TYR A 906 0.79 -1.08 33.15
CA TYR A 906 -0.35 -0.44 33.85
C TYR A 906 -1.60 -1.32 33.85
N SER A 907 -1.91 -1.98 32.72
CA SER A 907 -3.05 -2.90 32.60
C SER A 907 -2.94 -4.08 33.58
N ASN A 908 -1.80 -4.77 33.59
CA ASN A 908 -1.50 -5.91 34.45
C ASN A 908 -1.46 -5.52 35.94
N TYR A 909 -0.93 -4.33 36.24
CA TYR A 909 -0.97 -3.79 37.60
C TYR A 909 -2.41 -3.63 38.09
N CYS A 910 -3.32 -3.27 37.19
CA CYS A 910 -4.73 -3.06 37.51
C CYS A 910 -5.55 -4.36 37.58
N GLN A 911 -5.34 -5.27 36.62
CA GLN A 911 -6.14 -6.50 36.48
C GLN A 911 -6.14 -7.40 37.73
N LYS A 912 -5.03 -7.42 38.48
CA LYS A 912 -4.87 -8.30 39.66
C LYS A 912 -5.45 -7.73 40.96
N ARG A 913 -6.03 -6.52 40.93
CA ARG A 913 -6.46 -5.79 42.13
C ARG A 913 -7.94 -5.44 42.07
N THR A 914 -8.66 -5.68 43.17
CA THR A 914 -10.08 -5.32 43.30
C THR A 914 -10.28 -3.83 43.57
N GLN A 915 -9.30 -3.16 44.20
CA GLN A 915 -9.29 -1.73 44.48
C GLN A 915 -7.85 -1.18 44.36
N ILE A 916 -7.73 0.05 43.84
CA ILE A 916 -6.46 0.75 43.63
C ILE A 916 -6.67 2.24 43.90
N SER A 917 -5.67 2.90 44.46
CA SER A 917 -5.65 4.33 44.68
C SER A 917 -4.81 5.09 43.65
N LEU A 918 -5.07 6.38 43.49
CA LEU A 918 -4.26 7.28 42.67
C LEU A 918 -2.81 7.38 43.19
N ASP A 919 -2.61 7.27 44.51
CA ASP A 919 -1.27 7.27 45.12
C ASP A 919 -0.47 6.03 44.70
N GLU A 920 -1.09 4.86 44.64
CA GLU A 920 -0.44 3.65 44.13
C GLU A 920 -0.07 3.79 42.65
N LEU A 921 -0.95 4.38 41.82
CA LEU A 921 -0.63 4.68 40.42
C LEU A 921 0.49 5.72 40.30
N ASN A 922 0.56 6.71 41.20
CA ASN A 922 1.64 7.68 41.26
C ASN A 922 2.97 7.05 41.71
N ASN A 923 2.94 6.08 42.62
CA ASN A 923 4.13 5.32 43.00
C ASN A 923 4.65 4.49 41.81
N LEU A 924 3.75 3.83 41.08
CA LEU A 924 4.11 3.11 39.86
C LEU A 924 4.67 4.06 38.78
N LYS A 925 4.03 5.21 38.60
CA LYS A 925 4.49 6.29 37.71
C LYS A 925 5.93 6.72 38.00
N GLN A 926 6.26 6.92 39.29
CA GLN A 926 7.61 7.28 39.71
C GLN A 926 8.60 6.14 39.44
N ALA A 927 8.24 4.90 39.78
CA ALA A 927 9.07 3.73 39.53
C ALA A 927 9.35 3.50 38.02
N LEU A 928 8.40 3.83 37.16
CA LEU A 928 8.51 3.66 35.71
C LEU A 928 9.11 4.87 34.98
N ASN A 929 9.28 6.00 35.67
CA ASN A 929 9.59 7.31 35.10
C ASN A 929 8.72 7.64 33.86
N SER A 930 7.41 7.47 34.00
CA SER A 930 6.44 7.60 32.90
C SER A 930 5.27 8.49 33.30
N PRO A 931 4.40 8.95 32.38
CA PRO A 931 3.06 9.41 32.75
C PRO A 931 2.18 8.20 33.09
N ILE A 932 1.07 8.44 33.82
CA ILE A 932 0.07 7.38 34.05
C ILE A 932 -0.70 7.14 32.74
N TYR A 933 -0.73 5.89 32.29
CA TYR A 933 -1.48 5.47 31.11
C TYR A 933 -2.93 5.17 31.54
N PHE A 934 -3.72 6.22 31.74
CA PHE A 934 -5.08 6.10 32.25
C PHE A 934 -5.99 5.24 31.35
N ASP A 935 -5.80 5.25 30.03
CA ASP A 935 -6.55 4.36 29.13
C ASP A 935 -6.37 2.88 29.50
N ALA A 936 -5.13 2.46 29.81
CA ALA A 936 -4.82 1.11 30.26
C ALA A 936 -5.39 0.81 31.65
N VAL A 937 -5.34 1.79 32.56
CA VAL A 937 -5.96 1.68 33.89
C VAL A 937 -7.47 1.47 33.77
N TYR A 938 -8.14 2.24 32.91
CA TYR A 938 -9.59 2.18 32.70
C TYR A 938 -10.08 0.97 31.88
N GLN A 939 -9.19 0.21 31.25
CA GLN A 939 -9.59 -1.07 30.66
C GLN A 939 -10.06 -2.05 31.73
N ASN A 940 -9.37 -2.08 32.88
CA ASN A 940 -9.61 -3.04 33.96
C ASN A 940 -10.29 -2.45 35.20
N THR A 941 -10.26 -1.13 35.35
CA THR A 941 -10.81 -0.45 36.53
C THR A 941 -11.80 0.65 36.19
N LEU A 942 -12.64 0.96 37.16
CA LEU A 942 -13.58 2.06 37.21
C LEU A 942 -13.13 3.03 38.29
N ARG A 943 -13.04 4.33 37.97
CA ARG A 943 -12.75 5.35 38.99
C ARG A 943 -14.03 5.79 39.68
N ILE A 944 -14.08 5.62 41.00
CA ILE A 944 -15.25 5.89 41.83
C ILE A 944 -15.09 7.14 42.69
N SER A 945 -13.90 7.72 42.78
CA SER A 945 -13.65 9.02 43.41
C SER A 945 -12.39 9.68 42.83
N GLU A 946 -12.05 10.88 43.31
CA GLU A 946 -10.79 11.56 42.97
C GLU A 946 -9.55 10.70 43.30
N THR A 947 -9.64 9.75 44.23
CA THR A 947 -8.48 8.96 44.65
C THR A 947 -8.64 7.47 44.46
N ASN A 948 -9.85 6.95 44.27
CA ASN A 948 -10.11 5.50 44.31
C ASN A 948 -10.63 4.94 42.98
N PHE A 949 -10.11 3.77 42.64
CA PHE A 949 -10.47 2.92 41.52
C PHE A 949 -10.86 1.54 42.04
N VAL A 950 -11.80 0.89 41.37
CA VAL A 950 -12.26 -0.48 41.67
C VAL A 950 -12.29 -1.30 40.39
N SER A 951 -12.31 -2.63 40.50
CA SER A 951 -12.53 -3.49 39.32
C SER A 951 -13.84 -3.13 38.61
N VAL A 952 -13.83 -3.13 37.27
CA VAL A 952 -15.01 -2.87 36.44
C VAL A 952 -16.17 -3.83 36.73
N GLU A 953 -15.89 -5.02 37.23
CA GLU A 953 -16.88 -6.04 37.58
C GLU A 953 -17.78 -5.65 38.77
N GLN A 954 -17.36 -4.65 39.57
CA GLN A 954 -18.13 -4.21 40.73
C GLN A 954 -19.20 -3.16 40.38
N ALA A 955 -19.20 -2.63 39.16
CA ALA A 955 -20.16 -1.64 38.72
C ALA A 955 -21.44 -2.30 38.20
N ASN A 956 -22.61 -1.72 38.53
CA ASN A 956 -23.89 -2.19 38.01
C ASN A 956 -24.67 -1.01 37.41
N PHE A 957 -24.39 -0.70 36.14
CA PHE A 957 -25.03 0.43 35.46
C PHE A 957 -26.36 0.02 34.81
N ASP A 958 -27.45 0.70 35.19
CA ASP A 958 -28.65 0.77 34.36
C ASP A 958 -28.40 1.79 33.24
N VAL A 959 -27.90 1.31 32.10
CA VAL A 959 -27.47 2.16 30.97
C VAL A 959 -28.61 3.06 30.49
N LYS A 960 -29.83 2.52 30.38
CA LYS A 960 -30.97 3.28 29.86
C LYS A 960 -31.42 4.37 30.85
N ALA A 961 -31.53 4.03 32.13
CA ALA A 961 -31.90 5.02 33.14
C ALA A 961 -30.80 6.08 33.35
N THR A 962 -29.53 5.70 33.22
CA THR A 962 -28.39 6.61 33.34
C THR A 962 -28.33 7.57 32.15
N ASP A 963 -28.51 7.08 30.91
CA ASP A 963 -28.56 7.95 29.73
C ASP A 963 -29.74 8.94 29.82
N ASN A 964 -30.91 8.49 30.30
CA ASN A 964 -32.06 9.37 30.58
C ASN A 964 -31.77 10.41 31.68
N ALA A 965 -30.88 10.11 32.64
CA ALA A 965 -30.45 11.07 33.64
C ALA A 965 -29.55 12.14 33.01
N ILE A 966 -28.65 11.75 32.10
CA ILE A 966 -27.79 12.67 31.33
C ILE A 966 -28.63 13.58 30.43
N ASP A 967 -29.71 13.08 29.80
CA ASP A 967 -30.63 13.87 28.97
C ASP A 967 -31.21 15.10 29.69
N ARG A 968 -31.35 15.05 31.01
CA ARG A 968 -31.85 16.19 31.83
C ARG A 968 -30.86 17.35 31.88
N PHE A 969 -29.58 17.08 31.68
CA PHE A 969 -28.51 18.07 31.65
C PHE A 969 -28.15 18.44 30.21
N CYS A 970 -27.94 17.44 29.35
CA CYS A 970 -27.54 17.64 27.96
C CYS A 970 -28.75 17.98 27.07
N ILE A 971 -29.23 19.22 27.19
CA ILE A 971 -30.32 19.74 26.35
C ILE A 971 -29.85 19.85 24.88
N GLY A 972 -28.64 20.38 24.67
CA GLY A 972 -28.03 20.56 23.35
C GLY A 972 -27.41 19.28 22.76
N SER A 973 -26.53 19.45 21.77
CA SER A 973 -25.78 18.34 21.15
C SER A 973 -24.66 17.81 22.02
N TYR A 974 -24.14 18.63 22.93
CA TYR A 974 -23.11 18.28 23.89
C TYR A 974 -23.22 19.13 25.16
N ILE A 975 -22.54 18.71 26.21
CA ILE A 975 -22.37 19.45 27.47
C ILE A 975 -20.96 19.19 28.02
N PRO A 976 -20.25 20.19 28.56
CA PRO A 976 -19.00 19.93 29.27
C PRO A 976 -19.25 19.02 30.48
N ILE A 977 -18.37 18.05 30.70
CA ILE A 977 -18.54 17.05 31.77
C ILE A 977 -18.66 17.68 33.16
N MET A 978 -18.00 18.80 33.37
CA MET A 978 -17.99 19.55 34.64
C MET A 978 -19.35 20.17 34.99
N GLU A 979 -20.23 20.43 34.01
CA GLU A 979 -21.55 20.98 34.27
C GLU A 979 -22.51 19.96 34.89
N VAL A 980 -22.27 18.66 34.70
CA VAL A 980 -23.04 17.60 35.36
C VAL A 980 -22.54 17.45 36.79
N SER A 981 -23.10 18.27 37.68
CA SER A 981 -22.71 18.40 39.09
C SER A 981 -23.71 17.80 40.08
N HIS A 982 -24.96 17.56 39.66
CA HIS A 982 -26.04 17.09 40.51
C HIS A 982 -26.47 15.67 40.11
N PHE A 983 -26.22 14.68 40.97
CA PHE A 983 -26.43 13.28 40.62
C PHE A 983 -27.69 12.65 41.22
N GLY A 984 -28.58 13.43 41.84
CA GLY A 984 -29.78 12.90 42.52
C GLY A 984 -30.76 12.16 41.61
N SER A 985 -30.72 12.38 40.29
CA SER A 985 -31.53 11.67 39.30
C SER A 985 -30.87 10.41 38.72
N PHE A 986 -29.61 10.15 39.04
CA PHE A 986 -28.87 9.00 38.50
C PHE A 986 -29.23 7.72 39.27
N PRO A 987 -29.41 6.58 38.59
CA PRO A 987 -29.71 5.31 39.25
C PRO A 987 -28.51 4.83 40.07
N TYR A 988 -28.75 4.07 41.14
CA TYR A 988 -27.65 3.53 41.94
C TYR A 988 -26.80 2.55 41.12
N ALA A 989 -25.49 2.84 40.97
CA ALA A 989 -24.58 2.08 40.13
C ALA A 989 -23.63 1.14 40.90
N GLY A 990 -23.91 0.90 42.20
CA GLY A 990 -22.97 0.28 43.14
C GLY A 990 -22.09 1.29 43.88
N PHE A 991 -21.96 2.51 43.35
CA PHE A 991 -21.15 3.59 43.91
C PHE A 991 -21.88 4.94 43.83
N MET A 992 -21.46 5.89 44.66
CA MET A 992 -21.95 7.26 44.59
C MET A 992 -21.44 7.94 43.33
N TRP A 993 -22.36 8.52 42.56
CA TRP A 993 -22.03 9.26 41.35
C TRP A 993 -21.23 10.54 41.64
N ASN A 994 -20.25 10.78 40.78
CA ASN A 994 -19.42 11.98 40.71
C ASN A 994 -18.88 12.11 39.28
N SER A 995 -18.17 13.21 38.99
CA SER A 995 -17.65 13.47 37.65
C SER A 995 -16.69 12.39 37.14
N PHE A 996 -15.90 11.73 38.01
CA PHE A 996 -14.98 10.66 37.61
C PHE A 996 -15.73 9.38 37.20
N LEU A 997 -16.76 9.01 37.97
CA LEU A 997 -17.61 7.88 37.63
C LEU A 997 -18.39 8.15 36.34
N LEU A 998 -18.88 9.38 36.16
CA LEU A 998 -19.56 9.82 34.95
C LEU A 998 -18.63 9.81 33.73
N GLU A 999 -17.40 10.31 33.85
CA GLU A 999 -16.40 10.32 32.78
C GLU A 999 -16.18 8.92 32.22
N HIS A 1000 -15.99 7.96 33.12
CA HIS A 1000 -15.80 6.58 32.72
C HIS A 1000 -17.08 5.93 32.17
N TYR A 1001 -18.24 6.21 32.75
CA TYR A 1001 -19.52 5.72 32.25
C TYR A 1001 -19.76 6.16 30.80
N VAL A 1002 -19.61 7.45 30.50
CA VAL A 1002 -19.82 8.01 29.16
C VAL A 1002 -18.79 7.48 28.17
N PHE A 1003 -17.54 7.29 28.60
CA PHE A 1003 -16.48 6.73 27.77
C PHE A 1003 -16.76 5.29 27.32
N LYS A 1004 -17.20 4.42 28.24
CA LYS A 1004 -17.23 2.97 28.02
C LYS A 1004 -18.62 2.34 27.90
N TYR A 1005 -19.64 2.87 28.57
CA TYR A 1005 -20.92 2.18 28.75
C TYR A 1005 -22.12 2.87 28.08
N SER A 1006 -22.11 4.19 27.95
CA SER A 1006 -23.27 4.92 27.41
C SER A 1006 -23.60 4.54 25.97
N SER A 1007 -24.88 4.25 25.72
CA SER A 1007 -25.41 3.93 24.39
C SER A 1007 -25.77 5.19 23.61
N ASN A 1008 -26.18 6.26 24.29
CA ASN A 1008 -26.61 7.51 23.67
C ASN A 1008 -25.50 8.57 23.57
N TYR A 1009 -24.47 8.46 24.42
CA TYR A 1009 -23.41 9.46 24.54
C TYR A 1009 -22.03 8.89 24.25
N LYS A 1010 -21.12 9.77 23.82
CA LYS A 1010 -19.68 9.52 23.67
C LYS A 1010 -18.89 10.64 24.36
N LEU A 1011 -17.70 10.32 24.86
CA LEU A 1011 -16.80 11.28 25.47
C LEU A 1011 -15.82 11.80 24.42
N LEU A 1012 -15.78 13.12 24.21
CA LEU A 1012 -14.71 13.77 23.44
C LEU A 1012 -13.85 14.61 24.40
N HIS A 1013 -12.56 14.30 24.47
CA HIS A 1013 -11.62 14.96 25.38
C HIS A 1013 -10.17 14.86 24.87
N THR A 1014 -9.23 15.49 25.59
CA THR A 1014 -7.78 15.37 25.29
C THR A 1014 -7.12 14.12 25.88
N GLY A 1015 -7.86 13.34 26.66
CA GLY A 1015 -7.37 12.25 27.49
C GLY A 1015 -7.69 12.47 28.96
N PHE A 1016 -7.63 11.39 29.74
CA PHE A 1016 -7.95 11.39 31.16
C PHE A 1016 -6.89 12.12 32.01
N ASN A 1017 -7.33 12.74 33.11
CA ASN A 1017 -6.43 13.45 34.03
C ASN A 1017 -6.55 12.93 35.46
N ALA A 1018 -5.44 13.10 36.19
CA ALA A 1018 -5.37 12.69 37.59
C ALA A 1018 -6.26 13.54 38.50
N ASN A 1019 -6.44 14.84 38.25
CA ASN A 1019 -7.05 15.73 39.26
C ASN A 1019 -8.38 16.34 38.81
N SER A 1020 -8.77 16.17 37.55
CA SER A 1020 -10.01 16.77 37.03
C SER A 1020 -10.56 15.96 35.86
N CYS A 1021 -11.88 15.95 35.73
CA CYS A 1021 -12.54 15.47 34.52
C CYS A 1021 -12.73 16.66 33.59
N VAL A 1022 -12.27 16.53 32.35
CA VAL A 1022 -12.39 17.59 31.35
C VAL A 1022 -12.81 17.01 30.01
N GLY A 1023 -13.48 17.83 29.20
CA GLY A 1023 -14.01 17.43 27.92
C GLY A 1023 -15.53 17.51 27.87
N ALA A 1024 -16.11 16.95 26.81
CA ALA A 1024 -17.52 17.07 26.52
C ALA A 1024 -18.19 15.70 26.43
N ILE A 1025 -19.37 15.61 27.05
CA ILE A 1025 -20.33 14.54 26.85
C ILE A 1025 -21.14 14.92 25.60
N VAL A 1026 -21.02 14.12 24.55
CA VAL A 1026 -21.56 14.43 23.22
C VAL A 1026 -22.59 13.38 22.85
N LYS A 1027 -23.76 13.80 22.36
CA LYS A 1027 -24.76 12.85 21.85
C LYS A 1027 -24.17 12.13 20.62
N ARG A 1028 -24.30 10.81 20.57
CA ARG A 1028 -23.77 10.00 19.45
C ARG A 1028 -24.41 10.34 18.11
N ASN A 1029 -25.64 10.84 18.12
CA ASN A 1029 -26.36 11.29 16.93
C ASN A 1029 -26.07 12.75 16.52
N SER A 1030 -25.16 13.44 17.22
CA SER A 1030 -24.74 14.80 16.85
C SER A 1030 -23.63 14.80 15.81
N ASP A 1031 -23.42 15.95 15.17
CA ASP A 1031 -22.46 16.10 14.07
C ASP A 1031 -21.00 16.24 14.52
N PHE A 1032 -20.78 16.32 15.84
CA PHE A 1032 -19.46 16.45 16.42
C PHE A 1032 -18.82 15.06 16.56
N GLU A 1033 -17.76 14.78 15.78
CA GLU A 1033 -16.94 13.56 16.00
C GLU A 1033 -15.55 13.88 16.53
N GLU A 1034 -14.99 15.04 16.19
CA GLU A 1034 -13.66 15.41 16.65
C GLU A 1034 -13.74 16.40 17.81
N TYR A 1035 -12.80 16.28 18.75
CA TYR A 1035 -12.75 17.18 19.89
C TYR A 1035 -12.53 18.65 19.48
N ASN A 1036 -11.76 18.86 18.40
CA ASN A 1036 -11.53 20.18 17.82
C ASN A 1036 -12.82 20.85 17.32
N ASP A 1037 -13.82 20.08 16.89
CA ASP A 1037 -15.11 20.61 16.44
C ASP A 1037 -15.88 21.22 17.62
N ILE A 1038 -15.86 20.54 18.78
CA ILE A 1038 -16.46 21.03 20.02
C ILE A 1038 -15.80 22.34 20.45
N LEU A 1039 -14.46 22.36 20.55
CA LEU A 1039 -13.72 23.56 20.96
C LEU A 1039 -13.98 24.74 20.01
N THR A 1040 -14.13 24.45 18.71
CA THR A 1040 -14.44 25.45 17.69
C THR A 1040 -15.84 26.04 17.90
N ASP A 1041 -16.86 25.21 18.14
CA ASP A 1041 -18.22 25.70 18.36
C ASP A 1041 -18.35 26.47 19.68
N VAL A 1042 -17.72 25.99 20.76
CA VAL A 1042 -17.65 26.69 22.05
C VAL A 1042 -17.08 28.09 21.89
N LEU A 1043 -15.92 28.22 21.23
CA LEU A 1043 -15.28 29.52 21.02
C LEU A 1043 -16.04 30.39 20.01
N ALA A 1044 -16.71 29.80 19.03
CA ALA A 1044 -17.54 30.55 18.10
C ALA A 1044 -18.74 31.21 18.82
N ASN A 1045 -19.25 30.60 19.88
CA ASN A 1045 -20.35 31.12 20.70
C ASN A 1045 -19.89 31.91 21.94
N TYR A 1046 -18.59 32.15 22.09
CA TYR A 1046 -18.04 32.94 23.19
C TYR A 1046 -18.22 34.46 22.92
N ASP A 1047 -18.67 35.25 23.89
CA ASP A 1047 -19.03 36.67 23.67
C ASP A 1047 -17.85 37.65 23.79
N ALA A 1048 -16.62 37.17 23.99
CA ALA A 1048 -15.42 38.02 24.13
C ALA A 1048 -14.40 37.81 22.98
N PRO A 1049 -13.39 38.70 22.82
CA PRO A 1049 -12.38 38.58 21.78
C PRO A 1049 -11.68 37.20 21.76
N LEU A 1050 -11.42 36.68 20.55
CA LEU A 1050 -10.75 35.40 20.31
C LEU A 1050 -9.23 35.56 20.26
N ASP A 1051 -8.63 36.12 21.31
CA ASP A 1051 -7.19 36.04 21.50
C ASP A 1051 -6.80 34.70 22.17
N ARG A 1052 -5.54 34.29 21.97
CA ARG A 1052 -5.06 32.97 22.38
C ARG A 1052 -5.15 32.74 23.88
N GLU A 1053 -4.78 33.74 24.67
CA GLU A 1053 -4.74 33.60 26.13
C GLU A 1053 -6.14 33.57 26.72
N ALA A 1054 -7.02 34.47 26.29
CA ALA A 1054 -8.42 34.51 26.73
C ALA A 1054 -9.18 33.24 26.33
N ALA A 1055 -8.97 32.73 25.12
CA ALA A 1055 -9.63 31.50 24.66
C ALA A 1055 -9.18 30.26 25.44
N LEU A 1056 -7.87 30.10 25.68
CA LEU A 1056 -7.36 29.00 26.51
C LEU A 1056 -7.84 29.12 27.96
N GLN A 1057 -7.92 30.34 28.48
CA GLN A 1057 -8.44 30.58 29.83
C GLN A 1057 -9.91 30.19 29.92
N TYR A 1058 -10.73 30.64 28.96
CA TYR A 1058 -12.15 30.32 28.91
C TYR A 1058 -12.40 28.82 28.78
N LEU A 1059 -11.70 28.13 27.87
CA LEU A 1059 -11.82 26.67 27.72
C LEU A 1059 -11.43 25.89 28.99
N CYS A 1060 -10.49 26.41 29.79
CA CYS A 1060 -10.18 25.85 31.10
C CYS A 1060 -11.29 26.13 32.12
N GLU A 1061 -11.78 27.36 32.22
CA GLU A 1061 -12.85 27.74 33.13
C GLU A 1061 -14.16 26.99 32.87
N GLN A 1062 -14.46 26.68 31.61
CA GLN A 1062 -15.63 25.91 31.22
C GLN A 1062 -15.42 24.38 31.28
N GLY A 1063 -14.25 23.90 31.70
CA GLY A 1063 -13.99 22.47 31.90
C GLY A 1063 -13.72 21.65 30.64
N TYR A 1064 -13.39 22.29 29.51
CA TYR A 1064 -12.94 21.60 28.31
C TYR A 1064 -11.44 21.25 28.38
N LEU A 1065 -10.61 22.09 29.01
CA LEU A 1065 -9.16 21.85 29.10
C LEU A 1065 -8.69 21.81 30.55
N ALA A 1066 -7.81 20.87 30.87
CA ALA A 1066 -7.20 20.80 32.21
C ALA A 1066 -6.08 21.84 32.41
N LYS A 1067 -5.46 22.34 31.34
CA LYS A 1067 -4.35 23.31 31.37
C LYS A 1067 -4.52 24.33 30.25
N ARG A 1068 -4.05 25.57 30.47
CA ARG A 1068 -4.04 26.68 29.48
C ARG A 1068 -3.01 26.45 28.36
N ARG A 1069 -3.01 25.27 27.75
CA ARG A 1069 -2.15 24.90 26.63
C ARG A 1069 -2.87 23.88 25.76
N TYR A 1070 -2.92 24.15 24.45
CA TYR A 1070 -3.47 23.24 23.47
C TYR A 1070 -2.74 23.43 22.14
N ARG A 1071 -2.32 22.34 21.49
CA ARG A 1071 -1.45 22.39 20.30
C ARG A 1071 -2.13 23.09 19.13
N ASP A 1072 -3.42 22.81 18.92
CA ASP A 1072 -4.16 23.23 17.74
C ASP A 1072 -4.99 24.51 17.96
N ILE A 1073 -4.73 25.24 19.06
CA ILE A 1073 -5.53 26.42 19.43
C ILE A 1073 -5.57 27.47 18.33
N ASP A 1074 -4.46 27.73 17.63
CA ASP A 1074 -4.43 28.74 16.56
C ASP A 1074 -5.36 28.37 15.40
N GLN A 1075 -5.41 27.08 15.04
CA GLN A 1075 -6.30 26.59 13.99
C GLN A 1075 -7.76 26.69 14.42
N ILE A 1076 -8.06 26.38 15.69
CA ILE A 1076 -9.40 26.51 16.28
C ILE A 1076 -9.85 27.97 16.27
N LEU A 1077 -9.00 28.92 16.66
CA LEU A 1077 -9.35 30.34 16.68
C LEU A 1077 -9.69 30.88 15.28
N VAL A 1078 -8.94 30.47 14.25
CA VAL A 1078 -9.24 30.83 12.86
C VAL A 1078 -10.61 30.29 12.45
N LYS A 1079 -10.91 29.02 12.77
CA LYS A 1079 -12.22 28.42 12.45
C LYS A 1079 -13.36 29.10 13.22
N ALA A 1080 -13.19 29.35 14.52
CA ALA A 1080 -14.19 29.99 15.37
C ALA A 1080 -14.49 31.43 14.91
N THR A 1081 -13.46 32.18 14.52
CA THR A 1081 -13.61 33.54 13.96
C THR A 1081 -14.39 33.52 12.64
N ALA A 1082 -14.12 32.54 11.78
CA ALA A 1082 -14.85 32.36 10.53
C ALA A 1082 -16.32 31.99 10.75
N ILE A 1083 -16.67 31.32 11.86
CA ILE A 1083 -18.06 31.04 12.24
C ILE A 1083 -18.73 32.30 12.81
N ARG A 1084 -18.04 33.07 13.67
CA ARG A 1084 -18.59 34.34 14.21
C ARG A 1084 -18.95 35.33 13.13
N THR A 1085 -18.07 35.48 12.13
CA THR A 1085 -18.29 36.35 10.96
C THR A 1085 -19.37 35.86 10.01
N GLN A 1086 -19.83 34.61 10.14
CA GLN A 1086 -21.01 34.10 9.42
C GLN A 1086 -22.30 34.23 10.23
N LYS A 1087 -22.22 34.43 11.56
CA LYS A 1087 -23.35 34.56 12.48
C LYS A 1087 -23.74 36.01 12.75
N GLY A 1088 -22.78 36.94 12.73
CA GLY A 1088 -23.02 38.38 12.76
C GLY A 1088 -23.19 38.94 11.35
#